data_AF-A0A971YYE1-F1
#
_entry.id   AF-A0A971YYE1-F1
#
_cell.length_a   1.000
_cell.length_b   1.000
_cell.length_c   1.000
_cell.angle_alpha   90.00
_cell.angle_beta   90.00
_cell.angle_gamma   90.00
#
_symmetry.space_group_name_H-M   'P 1'
#
loop_
_entity.id
_entity.type
_entity.pdbx_description
1 polymer ?
#
loop_
_entity_poly.entity_id
_entity_poly.type
_entity_poly.pdbx_seq_one_letter_code
_entity_poly.pdbx_strand_id
1 'polypeptide(L)'
;MRSARGKAISQQSRVLILLCLWLPVLLCRPFADSAQLRQKYPGPPLIFRQANEEVGPYQPLVFVSAQPAISGRIYVQGLQGQTVVRGHTITYYPKQPYPFGTELDLRIEIELASGNLLGEEYTLRTADFTNRLWVEVAEAENPQVVRVWRGDLLIRTMICSTGKTESPTPEGVFRLKDRGYAFWSAKYQEGGYYWVRLQGNYLFHSVPFDHNRQIKDSERAKLGTPASHGCIRLDLTDARWVYENLPAGTYVIIRKEPSLTLPAWWQQTNAKALTVAMATDVVRLDPHDTADNPSAIVNMHIYDTLFELTPAGELIPSLALAATPQAGGQVWEVVLRSGVLFHDGTPLTAREVYLSFSRLLDPKKRLARRGFFAAYIAQVEVLDQNRLAFRLTQPIATFPYLLAHTSAAVVKESYHREKLVLHGTGPYQLTRWDPGYQITLTRARAQWRTDTFFDQIIFKVVPEGSSRALLLEAGMVDVAFPLNPTEVARLQGISGVKVLSHPSQRVIYIGFNLQKPVFQERGLRQAFNLGIDKDAIVNKLLGGLATPVGSALAPTVAGYTPIEPYPYNPELARRLLTAIDHPLPPLQLWAPKGRYLQDAKVAEAVMGYLQELGIEIELKLWEWSSYMAALNRNRADWDLFLLGWVPATGEAYLGLAPLFSAHSRSNLTFYHDPVVETWLEQVLGCVNPVERQELYTQIQERLHMQAPWIFLYAQNQTVGLSQTVSGVEIHPTEVISFRQARRIH
;
A
#
# COMPACT_ATOMS: atom_id res chain seq x y z
N MET A 1 12.57 -19.23 -83.32
CA MET A 1 12.78 -17.96 -82.61
C MET A 1 11.47 -17.53 -81.98
N ARG A 2 11.26 -17.54 -80.67
CA ARG A 2 11.87 -18.32 -79.56
C ARG A 2 10.71 -18.62 -78.59
N SER A 3 9.82 -19.56 -78.93
CA SER A 3 9.83 -21.02 -78.71
C SER A 3 8.93 -21.38 -77.50
N ALA A 4 7.68 -21.80 -77.73
CA ALA A 4 7.25 -23.20 -78.00
C ALA A 4 7.14 -23.98 -76.67
N ARG A 5 6.11 -24.75 -76.28
CA ARG A 5 4.88 -25.41 -76.78
C ARG A 5 4.14 -25.81 -75.47
N GLY A 6 2.87 -26.15 -75.34
CA GLY A 6 1.74 -26.42 -76.23
C GLY A 6 0.61 -27.07 -75.40
N LYS A 7 -0.62 -27.00 -75.94
CA LYS A 7 -1.83 -27.85 -75.75
C LYS A 7 -2.28 -28.19 -74.31
N ALA A 8 -3.40 -27.65 -73.82
CA ALA A 8 -4.80 -28.01 -74.10
C ALA A 8 -5.26 -29.33 -73.44
N ILE A 9 -6.19 -29.23 -72.47
CA ILE A 9 -7.60 -29.70 -72.52
C ILE A 9 -8.19 -29.69 -71.09
N SER A 10 -9.49 -29.42 -71.07
CA SER A 10 -10.39 -29.09 -69.96
C SER A 10 -10.96 -30.27 -69.16
N GLN A 11 -11.55 -29.86 -68.03
CA GLN A 11 -12.76 -30.38 -67.38
C GLN A 11 -12.71 -31.62 -66.47
N GLN A 12 -13.11 -31.33 -65.22
CA GLN A 12 -13.96 -32.11 -64.32
C GLN A 12 -13.48 -33.48 -63.80
N SER A 13 -13.50 -33.55 -62.46
CA SER A 13 -13.58 -34.72 -61.59
C SER A 13 -12.29 -35.11 -60.87
N ARG A 14 -12.29 -34.79 -59.57
CA ARG A 14 -12.05 -35.70 -58.44
C ARG A 14 -10.63 -36.23 -58.19
N VAL A 15 -10.36 -36.27 -56.87
CA VAL A 15 -9.63 -37.29 -56.11
C VAL A 15 -8.16 -37.00 -55.79
N LEU A 16 -7.99 -36.73 -54.49
CA LEU A 16 -6.93 -37.23 -53.60
C LEU A 16 -5.48 -36.78 -53.85
N ILE A 17 -4.92 -36.33 -52.71
CA ILE A 17 -3.59 -36.67 -52.20
C ILE A 17 -2.42 -35.76 -52.62
N LEU A 18 -1.87 -35.09 -51.58
CA LEU A 18 -0.51 -34.56 -51.35
C LEU A 18 -0.15 -33.20 -52.01
N LEU A 19 0.47 -32.23 -51.34
CA LEU A 19 1.25 -32.23 -50.09
C LEU A 19 1.02 -30.97 -49.25
N CYS A 20 1.13 -31.19 -47.94
CA CYS A 20 1.61 -30.32 -46.88
C CYS A 20 2.45 -29.12 -47.36
N LEU A 21 2.16 -27.94 -46.80
CA LEU A 21 3.13 -27.04 -46.17
C LEU A 21 2.36 -25.87 -45.51
N TRP A 22 2.75 -25.52 -44.28
CA TRP A 22 2.39 -24.36 -43.43
C TRP A 22 1.29 -24.56 -42.33
N LEU A 23 1.76 -25.04 -41.17
CA LEU A 23 1.27 -24.79 -39.78
C LEU A 23 2.27 -23.81 -39.10
N PRO A 24 2.05 -23.23 -37.89
CA PRO A 24 1.09 -23.61 -36.83
C PRO A 24 0.19 -22.44 -36.33
N VAL A 25 -0.94 -22.66 -35.63
CA VAL A 25 -1.05 -22.94 -34.18
C VAL A 25 -2.26 -23.85 -33.91
N LEU A 26 -2.03 -24.96 -33.21
CA LEU A 26 -3.02 -25.97 -32.81
C LEU A 26 -3.49 -25.71 -31.37
N LEU A 27 -4.80 -25.61 -31.17
CA LEU A 27 -5.48 -25.68 -29.86
C LEU A 27 -5.87 -27.15 -29.60
N CYS A 28 -5.47 -27.67 -28.44
CA CYS A 28 -5.70 -29.02 -27.90
C CYS A 28 -4.99 -30.22 -28.57
N ARG A 29 -4.28 -31.02 -27.76
CA ARG A 29 -3.71 -32.33 -28.11
C ARG A 29 -4.08 -33.37 -27.04
N PRO A 30 -4.43 -34.61 -27.41
CA PRO A 30 -4.58 -35.74 -26.47
C PRO A 30 -3.23 -36.41 -26.16
N PHE A 31 -3.08 -36.92 -24.93
CA PHE A 31 -1.85 -37.57 -24.42
C PHE A 31 -1.63 -38.97 -25.04
N ALA A 32 -0.36 -39.37 -25.14
CA ALA A 32 0.08 -40.59 -25.79
C ALA A 32 0.27 -41.74 -24.79
N ASP A 33 -0.78 -42.55 -24.57
CA ASP A 33 -0.67 -44.02 -24.40
C ASP A 33 -2.03 -44.75 -24.53
N SER A 34 -2.79 -44.48 -25.60
CA SER A 34 -4.15 -45.01 -25.82
C SER A 34 -4.22 -46.15 -26.86
N ALA A 35 -3.11 -46.83 -27.13
CA ALA A 35 -3.02 -47.79 -28.24
C ALA A 35 -3.95 -49.02 -28.10
N GLN A 36 -4.26 -49.45 -26.87
CA GLN A 36 -5.18 -50.58 -26.64
C GLN A 36 -6.67 -50.19 -26.64
N LEU A 37 -7.03 -48.91 -26.47
CA LEU A 37 -8.42 -48.43 -26.48
C LEU A 37 -8.92 -48.00 -27.86
N ARG A 38 -8.01 -47.56 -28.75
CA ARG A 38 -8.35 -47.07 -30.11
C ARG A 38 -8.90 -48.13 -31.06
N GLN A 39 -8.78 -49.42 -30.72
CA GLN A 39 -9.23 -50.50 -31.61
C GLN A 39 -10.75 -50.77 -31.56
N LYS A 40 -11.52 -50.12 -30.67
CA LYS A 40 -12.95 -50.41 -30.46
C LYS A 40 -13.94 -49.31 -30.88
N TYR A 41 -13.52 -48.06 -31.11
CA TYR A 41 -14.42 -46.94 -31.48
C TYR A 41 -13.73 -45.92 -32.43
N PRO A 42 -14.21 -45.71 -33.69
CA PRO A 42 -13.55 -44.80 -34.63
C PRO A 42 -14.12 -43.37 -34.52
N GLY A 43 -13.40 -42.50 -33.82
CA GLY A 43 -13.67 -41.05 -33.66
C GLY A 43 -13.50 -40.60 -32.19
N PRO A 44 -13.01 -39.38 -31.88
CA PRO A 44 -12.94 -38.92 -30.51
C PRO A 44 -14.38 -38.86 -29.94
N PRO A 45 -14.69 -39.60 -28.87
CA PRO A 45 -16.04 -39.74 -28.34
C PRO A 45 -16.61 -38.45 -27.70
N LEU A 46 -15.74 -37.47 -27.45
CA LEU A 46 -16.03 -36.17 -26.87
C LEU A 46 -15.40 -35.06 -27.73
N ILE A 47 -16.23 -34.10 -28.15
CA ILE A 47 -15.81 -32.94 -28.93
C ILE A 47 -15.78 -31.72 -28.01
N PHE A 48 -14.63 -31.06 -27.91
CA PHE A 48 -14.53 -29.77 -27.23
C PHE A 48 -15.20 -28.69 -28.09
N ARG A 49 -16.27 -28.07 -27.57
CA ARG A 49 -17.15 -27.20 -28.38
C ARG A 49 -16.54 -25.83 -28.71
N GLN A 50 -15.44 -25.44 -28.04
CA GLN A 50 -14.81 -24.11 -28.15
C GLN A 50 -13.52 -24.10 -28.98
N ALA A 51 -13.39 -24.96 -30.00
CA ALA A 51 -12.12 -25.22 -30.72
C ALA A 51 -11.39 -23.99 -31.33
N ASN A 52 -11.98 -22.79 -31.36
CA ASN A 52 -11.39 -21.58 -31.95
C ASN A 52 -11.48 -20.32 -31.07
N GLU A 53 -11.87 -20.41 -29.79
CA GLU A 53 -11.95 -19.25 -28.89
C GLU A 53 -10.97 -19.39 -27.72
N GLU A 54 -10.30 -18.29 -27.38
CA GLU A 54 -9.47 -18.17 -26.19
C GLU A 54 -10.27 -18.45 -24.91
N VAL A 55 -9.79 -19.37 -24.08
CA VAL A 55 -10.38 -19.65 -22.76
C VAL A 55 -9.95 -18.57 -21.78
N GLY A 56 -10.85 -17.62 -21.54
CA GLY A 56 -10.65 -16.52 -20.60
C GLY A 56 -10.95 -16.91 -19.14
N PRO A 57 -10.72 -15.99 -18.19
CA PRO A 57 -11.01 -16.23 -16.78
C PRO A 57 -12.45 -16.69 -16.59
N TYR A 58 -12.65 -17.70 -15.74
CA TYR A 58 -13.94 -18.31 -15.42
C TYR A 58 -14.78 -18.87 -16.58
N GLN A 59 -14.23 -18.94 -17.81
CA GLN A 59 -14.95 -19.44 -18.98
C GLN A 59 -15.38 -20.91 -18.78
N PRO A 60 -16.68 -21.27 -18.83
CA PRO A 60 -17.07 -22.66 -18.71
C PRO A 60 -16.49 -23.51 -19.86
N LEU A 61 -15.92 -24.68 -19.52
CA LEU A 61 -15.42 -25.63 -20.52
C LEU A 61 -16.56 -26.58 -20.92
N VAL A 62 -16.90 -26.60 -22.20
CA VAL A 62 -18.05 -27.35 -22.72
C VAL A 62 -17.59 -28.46 -23.65
N PHE A 63 -17.92 -29.69 -23.28
CA PHE A 63 -17.67 -30.89 -24.06
C PHE A 63 -19.00 -31.49 -24.52
N VAL A 64 -19.03 -32.02 -25.74
CA VAL A 64 -20.21 -32.65 -26.34
C VAL A 64 -19.90 -34.10 -26.64
N SER A 65 -20.69 -35.02 -26.10
CA SER A 65 -20.62 -36.44 -26.42
C SER A 65 -21.54 -36.81 -27.57
N ALA A 66 -21.13 -37.77 -28.39
CA ALA A 66 -21.95 -38.33 -29.46
C ALA A 66 -23.21 -39.04 -28.94
N GLN A 67 -23.16 -39.59 -27.72
CA GLN A 67 -24.29 -40.22 -27.04
C GLN A 67 -24.67 -39.41 -25.79
N PRO A 68 -25.94 -39.43 -25.35
CA PRO A 68 -26.32 -38.74 -24.13
C PRO A 68 -25.63 -39.36 -22.91
N ALA A 69 -25.08 -38.50 -22.05
CA ALA A 69 -24.49 -38.87 -20.77
C ALA A 69 -25.51 -38.69 -19.65
N ILE A 70 -25.54 -39.64 -18.71
CA ILE A 70 -26.41 -39.61 -17.52
C ILE A 70 -25.67 -39.10 -16.29
N SER A 71 -24.36 -39.33 -16.22
CA SER A 71 -23.49 -38.85 -15.15
C SER A 71 -22.09 -38.56 -15.70
N GLY A 72 -21.29 -37.77 -14.98
CA GLY A 72 -19.94 -37.48 -15.42
C GLY A 72 -19.24 -36.37 -14.64
N ARG A 73 -17.93 -36.33 -14.77
CA ARG A 73 -17.03 -35.42 -14.06
C ARG A 73 -15.89 -34.96 -14.96
N ILE A 74 -15.61 -33.68 -14.92
CA ILE A 74 -14.42 -33.07 -15.50
C ILE A 74 -13.49 -32.71 -14.35
N TYR A 75 -12.31 -33.31 -14.35
CA TYR A 75 -11.20 -32.95 -13.47
C TYR A 75 -10.29 -32.00 -14.23
N VAL A 76 -9.95 -30.89 -13.60
CA VAL A 76 -8.97 -29.93 -14.12
C VAL A 76 -7.85 -29.87 -13.11
N GLN A 77 -6.63 -30.21 -13.53
CA GLN A 77 -5.51 -30.36 -12.60
C GLN A 77 -5.28 -29.05 -11.82
N GLY A 78 -5.26 -29.16 -10.49
CA GLY A 78 -5.03 -28.02 -9.59
C GLY A 78 -6.20 -27.03 -9.45
N LEU A 79 -7.36 -27.26 -10.09
CA LEU A 79 -8.49 -26.33 -10.06
C LEU A 79 -9.79 -26.97 -9.54
N GLN A 80 -10.51 -26.22 -8.70
CA GLN A 80 -11.85 -26.62 -8.25
C GLN A 80 -12.93 -26.08 -9.19
N GLY A 81 -13.96 -26.89 -9.40
CA GLY A 81 -15.12 -26.53 -10.22
C GLY A 81 -16.26 -27.53 -10.09
N GLN A 82 -17.40 -27.16 -10.65
CA GLN A 82 -18.59 -28.00 -10.70
C GLN A 82 -18.77 -28.54 -12.13
N THR A 83 -19.00 -29.85 -12.25
CA THR A 83 -19.42 -30.45 -13.52
C THR A 83 -20.93 -30.58 -13.56
N VAL A 84 -21.54 -30.15 -14.67
CA VAL A 84 -22.97 -30.31 -14.94
C VAL A 84 -23.11 -31.09 -16.24
N VAL A 85 -23.85 -32.20 -16.18
CA VAL A 85 -24.20 -33.03 -17.34
C VAL A 85 -25.64 -32.74 -17.74
N ARG A 86 -25.87 -32.46 -19.03
CA ARG A 86 -27.20 -32.25 -19.62
C ARG A 86 -27.27 -32.91 -20.99
N GLY A 87 -27.79 -34.14 -21.02
CA GLY A 87 -27.91 -34.95 -22.23
C GLY A 87 -26.53 -35.13 -22.87
N HIS A 88 -26.33 -34.54 -24.04
CA HIS A 88 -25.06 -34.63 -24.77
C HIS A 88 -23.97 -33.69 -24.25
N THR A 89 -24.30 -32.73 -23.39
CA THR A 89 -23.37 -31.67 -22.98
C THR A 89 -22.84 -31.91 -21.57
N ILE A 90 -21.52 -31.83 -21.42
CA ILE A 90 -20.81 -31.88 -20.15
C ILE A 90 -20.07 -30.57 -19.98
N THR A 91 -20.44 -29.79 -18.97
CA THR A 91 -19.88 -28.46 -18.73
C THR A 91 -19.15 -28.41 -17.40
N TYR A 92 -17.92 -27.92 -17.40
CA TYR A 92 -17.17 -27.58 -16.20
C TYR A 92 -17.26 -26.08 -15.93
N TYR A 93 -17.80 -25.73 -14.77
CA TYR A 93 -17.85 -24.37 -14.25
C TYR A 93 -16.73 -24.19 -13.22
N PRO A 94 -15.70 -23.38 -13.52
CA PRO A 94 -14.60 -23.16 -12.59
C PRO A 94 -15.04 -22.32 -11.38
N LYS A 95 -14.58 -22.67 -10.18
CA LYS A 95 -14.80 -21.86 -8.96
C LYS A 95 -13.77 -20.75 -8.78
N GLN A 96 -12.71 -20.76 -9.57
CA GLN A 96 -11.57 -19.82 -9.53
C GLN A 96 -11.12 -19.50 -10.97
N PRO A 97 -10.46 -18.35 -11.26
CA PRO A 97 -10.04 -18.05 -12.62
C PRO A 97 -8.95 -19.03 -13.06
N TYR A 98 -8.92 -19.34 -14.36
CA TYR A 98 -7.83 -20.15 -14.90
C TYR A 98 -6.49 -19.41 -14.79
N PRO A 99 -5.38 -20.10 -14.48
CA PRO A 99 -4.03 -19.55 -14.62
C PRO A 99 -3.83 -19.01 -16.03
N PHE A 100 -3.19 -17.86 -16.19
CA PHE A 100 -3.07 -17.19 -17.49
C PHE A 100 -1.95 -17.76 -18.34
N GLY A 101 -2.18 -17.88 -19.65
CA GLY A 101 -1.18 -18.32 -20.63
C GLY A 101 -0.64 -19.74 -20.42
N THR A 102 -1.29 -20.53 -19.56
CA THR A 102 -0.80 -21.82 -19.03
C THR A 102 -1.54 -22.99 -19.70
N GLU A 103 -0.87 -24.14 -19.81
CA GLU A 103 -1.50 -25.39 -20.23
C GLU A 103 -2.19 -26.07 -19.04
N LEU A 104 -3.45 -26.45 -19.23
CA LEU A 104 -4.28 -27.15 -18.26
C LEU A 104 -4.52 -28.56 -18.73
N ASP A 105 -4.16 -29.52 -17.90
CA ASP A 105 -4.50 -30.92 -18.11
C ASP A 105 -5.87 -31.23 -17.49
N LEU A 106 -6.70 -31.87 -18.32
CA LEU A 106 -8.11 -32.14 -18.09
C LEU A 106 -8.32 -33.64 -18.22
N ARG A 107 -9.06 -34.23 -17.28
CA ARG A 107 -9.53 -35.62 -17.38
C ARG A 107 -11.04 -35.62 -17.32
N ILE A 108 -11.69 -36.27 -18.26
CA ILE A 108 -13.15 -36.32 -18.36
C ILE A 108 -13.59 -37.76 -18.22
N GLU A 109 -14.44 -38.04 -17.26
CA GLU A 109 -15.04 -39.35 -17.03
C GLU A 109 -16.57 -39.20 -17.14
N ILE A 110 -17.21 -39.94 -18.04
CA ILE A 110 -18.67 -39.89 -18.21
C ILE A 110 -19.27 -41.28 -18.28
N GLU A 111 -20.51 -41.40 -17.83
CA GLU A 111 -21.36 -42.58 -18.00
C GLU A 111 -22.42 -42.26 -19.04
N LEU A 112 -22.41 -43.01 -20.14
CA LEU A 112 -23.38 -42.87 -21.21
C LEU A 112 -24.69 -43.54 -20.83
N ALA A 113 -25.81 -43.06 -21.40
CA ALA A 113 -27.12 -43.68 -21.22
C ALA A 113 -27.18 -45.15 -21.69
N SER A 114 -26.21 -45.58 -22.51
CA SER A 114 -26.01 -46.98 -22.92
C SER A 114 -25.37 -47.87 -21.85
N GLY A 115 -24.98 -47.31 -20.69
CA GLY A 115 -24.27 -48.01 -19.61
C GLY A 115 -22.75 -48.10 -19.80
N ASN A 116 -22.22 -47.57 -20.90
CA ASN A 116 -20.79 -47.54 -21.16
C ASN A 116 -20.10 -46.38 -20.41
N LEU A 117 -18.95 -46.65 -19.82
CA LEU A 117 -18.06 -45.64 -19.25
C LEU A 117 -17.08 -45.14 -20.31
N LEU A 118 -16.80 -43.83 -20.27
CA LEU A 118 -15.90 -43.16 -21.20
C LEU A 118 -14.95 -42.24 -20.45
N GLY A 119 -13.65 -42.39 -20.69
CA GLY A 119 -12.58 -41.60 -20.07
C GLY A 119 -11.68 -41.00 -21.14
N GLU A 120 -11.50 -39.68 -21.14
CA GLU A 120 -10.65 -38.95 -22.10
C GLU A 120 -9.81 -37.89 -21.40
N GLU A 121 -8.61 -37.62 -21.93
CA GLU A 121 -7.70 -36.59 -21.42
C GLU A 121 -7.43 -35.52 -22.48
N TYR A 122 -7.40 -34.26 -22.05
CA TYR A 122 -7.17 -33.09 -22.90
C TYR A 122 -6.15 -32.16 -22.25
N THR A 123 -5.30 -31.57 -23.06
CA THR A 123 -4.52 -30.39 -22.65
C THR A 123 -5.10 -29.15 -23.35
N LEU A 124 -5.37 -28.10 -22.57
CA LEU A 124 -5.93 -26.84 -23.05
C LEU A 124 -5.01 -25.68 -22.62
N ARG A 125 -4.65 -24.80 -23.56
CA ARG A 125 -3.96 -23.56 -23.21
C ARG A 125 -4.95 -22.43 -22.93
N THR A 126 -4.81 -21.78 -21.78
CA THR A 126 -5.62 -20.63 -21.38
C THR A 126 -5.12 -19.37 -22.06
N ALA A 127 -6.00 -18.37 -22.21
CA ALA A 127 -5.55 -17.07 -22.68
C ALA A 127 -4.61 -16.40 -21.69
N ASP A 128 -3.64 -15.67 -22.23
CA ASP A 128 -2.75 -14.84 -21.42
C ASP A 128 -3.43 -13.50 -21.11
N PHE A 129 -3.83 -13.34 -19.84
CA PHE A 129 -4.39 -12.11 -19.30
C PHE A 129 -3.40 -11.29 -18.49
N THR A 130 -2.12 -11.68 -18.41
CA THR A 130 -1.10 -11.03 -17.54
C THR A 130 -1.12 -9.50 -17.65
N ASN A 131 -1.35 -8.96 -18.85
CA ASN A 131 -1.45 -7.52 -19.10
C ASN A 131 -2.81 -7.07 -19.69
N ARG A 132 -3.86 -7.91 -19.63
CA ARG A 132 -5.19 -7.59 -20.20
C ARG A 132 -6.20 -7.26 -19.11
N LEU A 133 -7.04 -6.28 -19.39
CA LEU A 133 -8.17 -5.96 -18.53
C LEU A 133 -9.29 -6.99 -18.69
N TRP A 134 -9.89 -7.38 -17.57
CA TRP A 134 -11.15 -8.12 -17.49
C TRP A 134 -11.98 -7.61 -16.31
N VAL A 135 -13.28 -7.88 -16.34
CA VAL A 135 -14.24 -7.35 -15.38
C VAL A 135 -15.00 -8.50 -14.75
N GLU A 136 -15.22 -8.40 -13.46
CA GLU A 136 -16.11 -9.25 -12.69
C GLU A 136 -17.25 -8.42 -12.11
N VAL A 137 -18.46 -8.94 -12.21
CA VAL A 137 -19.67 -8.35 -11.65
C VAL A 137 -20.15 -9.31 -10.57
N ALA A 138 -19.86 -8.95 -9.32
CA ALA A 138 -20.16 -9.75 -8.15
C ALA A 138 -21.57 -9.42 -7.63
N GLU A 139 -22.59 -9.92 -8.33
CA GLU A 139 -23.98 -9.57 -8.03
C GLU A 139 -24.53 -10.20 -6.76
N ALA A 140 -23.83 -11.18 -6.19
CA ALA A 140 -24.21 -11.86 -4.95
C ALA A 140 -23.73 -11.14 -3.69
N GLU A 141 -22.85 -10.14 -3.83
CA GLU A 141 -22.31 -9.39 -2.70
C GLU A 141 -23.25 -8.27 -2.26
N ASN A 142 -23.12 -7.86 -0.99
CA ASN A 142 -23.84 -6.74 -0.43
C ASN A 142 -22.85 -5.79 0.28
N PRO A 143 -22.53 -4.62 -0.30
CA PRO A 143 -23.08 -4.08 -1.55
C PRO A 143 -22.60 -4.85 -2.80
N GLN A 144 -23.43 -4.89 -3.84
CA GLN A 144 -23.05 -5.41 -5.16
C GLN A 144 -21.92 -4.56 -5.76
N VAL A 145 -20.92 -5.22 -6.35
CA VAL A 145 -19.74 -4.53 -6.90
C VAL A 145 -19.34 -5.02 -8.28
N VAL A 146 -18.70 -4.12 -9.03
CA VAL A 146 -17.93 -4.41 -10.24
C VAL A 146 -16.45 -4.30 -9.89
N ARG A 147 -15.71 -5.38 -10.13
CA ARG A 147 -14.26 -5.43 -10.01
C ARG A 147 -13.62 -5.41 -11.39
N VAL A 148 -12.67 -4.52 -11.60
CA VAL A 148 -11.88 -4.46 -12.83
C VAL A 148 -10.49 -4.98 -12.50
N TRP A 149 -10.03 -5.94 -13.27
CA TRP A 149 -8.78 -6.66 -13.06
C TRP A 149 -7.85 -6.44 -14.27
N ARG A 150 -6.53 -6.44 -14.05
CA ARG A 150 -5.50 -6.57 -15.09
C ARG A 150 -4.67 -7.79 -14.75
N GLY A 151 -4.81 -8.88 -15.49
CA GLY A 151 -4.30 -10.17 -15.03
C GLY A 151 -4.91 -10.51 -13.68
N ASP A 152 -4.09 -10.59 -12.65
CA ASP A 152 -4.48 -10.87 -11.26
C ASP A 152 -4.54 -9.62 -10.36
N LEU A 153 -4.17 -8.45 -10.89
CA LEU A 153 -4.22 -7.18 -10.17
C LEU A 153 -5.63 -6.59 -10.20
N LEU A 154 -6.24 -6.39 -9.03
CA LEU A 154 -7.47 -5.61 -8.90
C LEU A 154 -7.17 -4.13 -9.15
N ILE A 155 -7.65 -3.60 -10.27
CA ILE A 155 -7.47 -2.21 -10.71
C ILE A 155 -8.48 -1.28 -10.04
N ARG A 156 -9.72 -1.74 -9.87
CA ARG A 156 -10.80 -0.91 -9.33
C ARG A 156 -11.95 -1.77 -8.80
N THR A 157 -12.53 -1.36 -7.68
CA THR A 157 -13.84 -1.84 -7.20
C THR A 157 -14.82 -0.68 -7.28
N MET A 158 -15.99 -0.90 -7.88
CA MET A 158 -17.04 0.09 -8.03
C MET A 158 -18.33 -0.48 -7.48
N ILE A 159 -19.07 0.28 -6.67
CA ILE A 159 -20.40 -0.13 -6.24
C ILE A 159 -21.33 -0.10 -7.44
N CYS A 160 -22.12 -1.15 -7.62
CA CYS A 160 -23.05 -1.25 -8.74
C CYS A 160 -24.44 -1.70 -8.28
N SER A 161 -25.40 -1.61 -9.20
CA SER A 161 -26.71 -2.26 -9.08
C SER A 161 -26.97 -3.09 -10.32
N THR A 162 -27.22 -4.39 -10.12
CA THR A 162 -27.62 -5.30 -11.20
C THR A 162 -29.14 -5.37 -11.34
N GLY A 163 -29.62 -6.26 -12.21
CA GLY A 163 -31.03 -6.46 -12.52
C GLY A 163 -31.83 -7.03 -11.36
N LYS A 164 -33.06 -6.55 -11.20
CA LYS A 164 -34.01 -7.09 -10.21
C LYS A 164 -34.42 -8.53 -10.56
N THR A 165 -35.04 -9.23 -9.61
CA THR A 165 -35.50 -10.62 -9.78
C THR A 165 -36.42 -10.80 -10.99
N GLU A 166 -37.28 -9.83 -11.31
CA GLU A 166 -38.20 -9.90 -12.45
C GLU A 166 -37.50 -9.61 -13.80
N SER A 167 -36.31 -9.00 -13.77
CA SER A 167 -35.52 -8.65 -14.95
C SER A 167 -34.02 -8.78 -14.63
N PRO A 168 -33.53 -10.01 -14.43
CA PRO A 168 -32.18 -10.24 -13.92
C PRO A 168 -31.12 -9.83 -14.94
N THR A 169 -29.93 -9.48 -14.43
CA THR A 169 -28.74 -9.35 -15.29
C THR A 169 -28.34 -10.74 -15.79
N PRO A 170 -27.99 -10.90 -17.07
CA PRO A 170 -27.62 -12.21 -17.61
C PRO A 170 -26.28 -12.66 -17.02
N GLU A 171 -26.24 -13.90 -16.53
CA GLU A 171 -25.02 -14.53 -16.04
C GLU A 171 -24.19 -15.12 -17.18
N GLY A 172 -22.87 -15.17 -17.00
CA GLY A 172 -21.93 -15.78 -17.93
C GLY A 172 -20.73 -14.91 -18.25
N VAL A 173 -20.05 -15.25 -19.34
CA VAL A 173 -18.89 -14.52 -19.85
C VAL A 173 -19.28 -13.76 -21.11
N PHE A 174 -19.06 -12.46 -21.08
CA PHE A 174 -19.37 -11.51 -22.14
C PHE A 174 -18.12 -10.77 -22.58
N ARG A 175 -18.21 -10.08 -23.72
CA ARG A 175 -17.17 -9.16 -24.18
C ARG A 175 -17.78 -7.80 -24.43
N LEU A 176 -17.13 -6.75 -23.95
CA LEU A 176 -17.56 -5.38 -24.22
C LEU A 176 -17.59 -5.11 -25.71
N LYS A 177 -18.66 -4.48 -26.19
CA LYS A 177 -18.87 -4.17 -27.61
C LYS A 177 -18.78 -2.65 -27.83
N ASP A 178 -19.82 -2.09 -28.42
CA ASP A 178 -20.04 -0.68 -28.66
C ASP A 178 -20.32 0.08 -27.35
N ARG A 179 -20.19 1.41 -27.45
CA ARG A 179 -20.40 2.35 -26.35
C ARG A 179 -20.98 3.65 -26.88
N GLY A 180 -21.54 4.45 -26.00
CA GLY A 180 -22.01 5.78 -26.35
C GLY A 180 -22.18 6.68 -25.14
N TYR A 181 -22.21 7.98 -25.40
CA TYR A 181 -22.26 8.97 -24.34
C TYR A 181 -23.56 8.93 -23.54
N ALA A 182 -24.71 8.72 -24.21
CA ALA A 182 -26.00 8.63 -23.54
C ALA A 182 -26.98 7.77 -24.35
N PHE A 183 -28.03 7.28 -23.70
CA PHE A 183 -29.21 6.69 -24.34
C PHE A 183 -30.49 7.13 -23.61
N TRP A 184 -31.65 6.97 -24.28
CA TRP A 184 -32.97 7.20 -23.69
C TRP A 184 -33.89 6.02 -23.98
N SER A 185 -34.64 5.57 -22.98
CA SER A 185 -35.67 4.54 -23.13
C SER A 185 -37.06 5.14 -22.93
N ALA A 186 -37.83 5.25 -24.01
CA ALA A 186 -39.22 5.70 -23.96
C ALA A 186 -40.11 4.75 -23.12
N LYS A 187 -39.77 3.45 -23.08
CA LYS A 187 -40.50 2.45 -22.30
C LYS A 187 -40.39 2.70 -20.79
N TYR A 188 -39.20 3.07 -20.32
CA TYR A 188 -38.93 3.25 -18.89
C TYR A 188 -38.92 4.72 -18.45
N GLN A 189 -39.06 5.67 -19.39
CA GLN A 189 -38.96 7.11 -19.12
C GLN A 189 -37.65 7.48 -18.39
N GLU A 190 -36.57 6.80 -18.75
CA GLU A 190 -35.24 6.91 -18.14
C GLU A 190 -34.15 6.83 -19.21
N GLY A 191 -33.04 7.52 -18.99
CA GLY A 191 -31.82 7.39 -19.78
C GLY A 191 -30.58 7.14 -18.91
N GLY A 192 -29.44 6.86 -19.52
CA GLY A 192 -28.18 6.65 -18.80
C GLY A 192 -27.01 7.24 -19.57
N TYR A 193 -26.01 7.75 -18.85
CA TYR A 193 -24.76 8.24 -19.43
C TYR A 193 -23.69 7.15 -19.47
N TYR A 194 -22.69 7.37 -20.33
CA TYR A 194 -21.47 6.58 -20.44
C TYR A 194 -21.74 5.08 -20.58
N TRP A 195 -22.62 4.73 -21.52
CA TRP A 195 -23.04 3.35 -21.65
C TRP A 195 -22.01 2.52 -22.43
N VAL A 196 -21.78 1.29 -21.99
CA VAL A 196 -20.93 0.31 -22.67
C VAL A 196 -21.69 -1.01 -22.76
N ARG A 197 -21.82 -1.58 -23.96
CA ARG A 197 -22.66 -2.75 -24.20
C ARG A 197 -21.97 -4.06 -23.87
N LEU A 198 -22.71 -4.94 -23.18
CA LEU A 198 -22.37 -6.35 -22.95
C LEU A 198 -22.89 -7.22 -24.09
N GLN A 199 -24.22 -7.31 -24.19
CA GLN A 199 -24.92 -8.12 -25.18
C GLN A 199 -26.35 -7.60 -25.33
N GLY A 200 -26.89 -7.60 -26.55
CA GLY A 200 -28.27 -7.16 -26.79
C GLY A 200 -28.50 -5.77 -26.19
N ASN A 201 -29.48 -5.65 -25.29
CA ASN A 201 -29.80 -4.40 -24.60
C ASN A 201 -29.18 -4.27 -23.20
N TYR A 202 -28.29 -5.18 -22.78
CA TYR A 202 -27.63 -5.14 -21.48
C TYR A 202 -26.37 -4.29 -21.53
N LEU A 203 -26.31 -3.29 -20.66
CA LEU A 203 -25.28 -2.23 -20.67
C LEU A 203 -24.67 -2.07 -19.27
N PHE A 204 -23.40 -1.70 -19.20
CA PHE A 204 -22.93 -0.82 -18.13
C PHE A 204 -23.39 0.60 -18.43
N HIS A 205 -23.88 1.35 -17.44
CA HIS A 205 -24.16 2.79 -17.59
C HIS A 205 -24.26 3.48 -16.23
N SER A 206 -24.32 4.81 -16.22
CA SER A 206 -24.54 5.58 -14.99
C SER A 206 -25.89 5.25 -14.34
N VAL A 207 -26.06 5.61 -13.08
CA VAL A 207 -27.39 5.81 -12.49
C VAL A 207 -28.29 6.60 -13.45
N PRO A 208 -29.57 6.23 -13.59
CA PRO A 208 -30.42 6.77 -14.63
C PRO A 208 -30.70 8.26 -14.41
N PHE A 209 -30.89 8.97 -15.52
CA PHE A 209 -31.36 10.34 -15.57
C PHE A 209 -32.81 10.42 -16.06
N ASP A 210 -33.49 11.53 -15.78
CA ASP A 210 -34.87 11.82 -16.19
C ASP A 210 -34.99 12.56 -17.54
N HIS A 211 -36.20 12.95 -17.96
CA HIS A 211 -36.42 13.70 -19.20
C HIS A 211 -35.61 15.01 -19.32
N ASN A 212 -35.26 15.62 -18.19
CA ASN A 212 -34.44 16.84 -18.12
C ASN A 212 -32.94 16.54 -18.06
N ARG A 213 -32.55 15.27 -18.23
CA ARG A 213 -31.17 14.79 -18.14
C ARG A 213 -30.51 14.99 -16.78
N GLN A 214 -31.31 15.10 -15.72
CA GLN A 214 -30.81 15.16 -14.35
C GLN A 214 -30.75 13.75 -13.76
N ILE A 215 -29.65 13.44 -13.07
CA ILE A 215 -29.46 12.16 -12.39
C ILE A 215 -30.51 11.99 -11.29
N LYS A 216 -31.16 10.83 -11.25
CA LYS A 216 -32.17 10.51 -10.23
C LYS A 216 -31.46 10.09 -8.94
N ASP A 217 -31.36 10.98 -7.97
CA ASP A 217 -30.71 10.67 -6.67
C ASP A 217 -31.38 9.49 -5.93
N SER A 218 -32.70 9.31 -6.11
CA SER A 218 -33.42 8.16 -5.58
C SER A 218 -32.97 6.82 -6.17
N GLU A 219 -32.42 6.81 -7.38
CA GLU A 219 -31.83 5.61 -8.01
C GLU A 219 -30.36 5.45 -7.62
N ARG A 220 -29.65 6.56 -7.38
CA ARG A 220 -28.28 6.54 -6.83
C ARG A 220 -28.25 5.92 -5.44
N ALA A 221 -29.24 6.21 -4.58
CA ALA A 221 -29.35 5.62 -3.25
C ALA A 221 -29.53 4.10 -3.25
N LYS A 222 -29.88 3.49 -4.39
CA LYS A 222 -30.07 2.03 -4.54
C LYS A 222 -28.78 1.30 -4.95
N LEU A 223 -27.72 2.03 -5.29
CA LEU A 223 -26.42 1.44 -5.61
C LEU A 223 -25.97 0.49 -4.50
N GLY A 224 -25.53 -0.70 -4.89
CA GLY A 224 -25.20 -1.80 -3.99
C GLY A 224 -26.31 -2.85 -3.86
N THR A 225 -27.49 -2.64 -4.45
CA THR A 225 -28.60 -3.60 -4.45
C THR A 225 -29.17 -3.82 -5.86
N PRO A 226 -29.84 -4.97 -6.13
CA PRO A 226 -30.52 -5.20 -7.40
C PRO A 226 -31.60 -4.15 -7.65
N ALA A 227 -31.44 -3.33 -8.68
CA ALA A 227 -32.31 -2.18 -8.91
C ALA A 227 -32.61 -1.88 -10.39
N SER A 228 -31.92 -2.54 -11.33
CA SER A 228 -32.02 -2.23 -12.76
C SER A 228 -32.99 -3.15 -13.51
N HIS A 229 -33.24 -2.82 -14.79
CA HIS A 229 -33.92 -3.69 -15.76
C HIS A 229 -32.91 -4.60 -16.49
N GLY A 230 -32.01 -5.23 -15.74
CA GLY A 230 -30.98 -6.15 -16.24
C GLY A 230 -29.62 -5.51 -16.58
N CYS A 231 -29.54 -4.18 -16.72
CA CYS A 231 -28.27 -3.47 -16.89
C CYS A 231 -27.43 -3.42 -15.61
N ILE A 232 -26.18 -3.00 -15.71
CA ILE A 232 -25.32 -2.75 -14.57
C ILE A 232 -25.20 -1.23 -14.41
N ARG A 233 -25.79 -0.71 -13.33
CA ARG A 233 -25.78 0.72 -13.02
C ARG A 233 -24.61 1.04 -12.10
N LEU A 234 -23.91 2.12 -12.40
CA LEU A 234 -22.74 2.61 -11.66
C LEU A 234 -22.96 4.07 -11.26
N ASP A 235 -22.22 4.57 -10.28
CA ASP A 235 -22.14 6.03 -10.08
C ASP A 235 -21.68 6.72 -11.39
N LEU A 236 -22.07 7.98 -11.59
CA LEU A 236 -21.71 8.74 -12.79
C LEU A 236 -20.19 8.76 -13.04
N THR A 237 -19.39 8.89 -11.98
CA THR A 237 -17.93 8.93 -12.08
C THR A 237 -17.34 7.56 -12.45
N ASP A 238 -17.90 6.48 -11.90
CA ASP A 238 -17.51 5.10 -12.19
C ASP A 238 -17.93 4.68 -13.61
N ALA A 239 -19.16 5.02 -14.02
CA ALA A 239 -19.64 4.77 -15.38
C ALA A 239 -18.77 5.46 -16.43
N ARG A 240 -18.41 6.72 -16.18
CA ARG A 240 -17.47 7.46 -17.01
C ARG A 240 -16.12 6.75 -17.09
N TRP A 241 -15.60 6.29 -15.97
CA TRP A 241 -14.32 5.58 -15.95
C TRP A 241 -14.38 4.28 -16.77
N VAL A 242 -15.42 3.47 -16.60
CA VAL A 242 -15.65 2.26 -17.40
C VAL A 242 -15.69 2.59 -18.89
N TYR A 243 -16.42 3.64 -19.27
CA TYR A 243 -16.53 4.12 -20.64
C TYR A 243 -15.19 4.59 -21.24
N GLU A 244 -14.34 5.26 -20.47
CA GLU A 244 -13.07 5.81 -20.93
C GLU A 244 -11.93 4.78 -20.92
N ASN A 245 -11.95 3.81 -20.00
CA ASN A 245 -10.77 2.99 -19.69
C ASN A 245 -10.88 1.52 -20.09
N LEU A 246 -12.08 0.97 -20.24
CA LEU A 246 -12.23 -0.43 -20.65
C LEU A 246 -12.29 -0.54 -22.17
N PRO A 247 -11.35 -1.20 -22.86
CA PRO A 247 -11.39 -1.34 -24.30
C PRO A 247 -12.52 -2.27 -24.78
N ALA A 248 -12.89 -2.16 -26.06
CA ALA A 248 -13.76 -3.15 -26.70
C ALA A 248 -13.08 -4.53 -26.68
N GLY A 249 -13.87 -5.59 -26.50
CA GLY A 249 -13.37 -6.96 -26.35
C GLY A 249 -12.93 -7.34 -24.93
N THR A 250 -12.91 -6.40 -23.97
CA THR A 250 -12.68 -6.72 -22.56
C THR A 250 -13.69 -7.75 -22.07
N TYR A 251 -13.18 -8.79 -21.41
CA TYR A 251 -14.02 -9.83 -20.83
C TYR A 251 -14.80 -9.29 -19.65
N VAL A 252 -16.07 -9.65 -19.54
CA VAL A 252 -16.94 -9.33 -18.41
C VAL A 252 -17.59 -10.61 -17.92
N ILE A 253 -17.45 -10.88 -16.64
CA ILE A 253 -17.89 -12.11 -16.01
C ILE A 253 -18.95 -11.75 -15.00
N ILE A 254 -20.14 -12.30 -15.16
CA ILE A 254 -21.30 -12.03 -14.31
C ILE A 254 -21.74 -13.34 -13.67
N ARG A 255 -21.80 -13.40 -12.34
CA ARG A 255 -22.04 -14.64 -11.57
C ARG A 255 -22.83 -14.39 -10.29
N LYS A 256 -23.75 -15.32 -9.97
CA LYS A 256 -24.52 -15.35 -8.70
C LYS A 256 -23.81 -15.93 -7.49
N GLU A 257 -22.63 -16.52 -7.66
CA GLU A 257 -21.86 -16.99 -6.52
C GLU A 257 -20.88 -15.91 -6.06
N PRO A 258 -20.80 -15.60 -4.74
CA PRO A 258 -19.89 -14.58 -4.23
C PRO A 258 -18.45 -14.89 -4.65
N SER A 259 -17.80 -13.88 -5.23
CA SER A 259 -16.38 -13.93 -5.59
C SER A 259 -15.52 -13.61 -4.38
N LEU A 260 -15.48 -14.55 -3.43
CA LEU A 260 -14.38 -14.62 -2.48
C LEU A 260 -13.71 -15.99 -2.52
N THR A 261 -13.57 -16.54 -3.72
CA THR A 261 -12.39 -17.30 -4.09
C THR A 261 -11.52 -16.40 -4.96
N LEU A 262 -10.79 -15.49 -4.29
CA LEU A 262 -9.54 -14.99 -4.85
C LEU A 262 -8.71 -16.19 -5.34
N PRO A 263 -7.84 -16.06 -6.36
CA PRO A 263 -7.12 -17.19 -6.92
C PRO A 263 -6.57 -18.11 -5.82
N ALA A 264 -6.48 -19.42 -6.03
CA ALA A 264 -6.05 -20.35 -4.97
C ALA A 264 -4.71 -19.97 -4.29
N TRP A 265 -3.88 -19.16 -4.93
CA TRP A 265 -2.64 -18.57 -4.39
C TRP A 265 -2.82 -17.25 -3.61
N TRP A 266 -3.95 -16.56 -3.73
CA TRP A 266 -4.42 -15.51 -2.80
C TRP A 266 -5.06 -16.09 -1.54
N GLN A 267 -5.75 -17.23 -1.68
CA GLN A 267 -6.35 -17.99 -0.57
C GLN A 267 -5.36 -18.89 0.17
N GLN A 268 -4.14 -19.04 -0.33
CA GLN A 268 -3.07 -19.63 0.46
C GLN A 268 -2.67 -18.64 1.56
N THR A 269 -3.40 -18.64 2.67
CA THR A 269 -2.73 -18.61 3.96
C THR A 269 -1.87 -19.88 4.01
N ASN A 270 -0.72 -19.83 3.35
CA ASN A 270 0.33 -20.79 3.65
C ASN A 270 0.55 -20.59 5.15
N ALA A 271 0.32 -21.61 5.97
CA ALA A 271 0.50 -21.49 7.42
C ALA A 271 1.90 -20.93 7.77
N LYS A 272 2.85 -21.10 6.83
CA LYS A 272 4.22 -20.62 6.89
C LYS A 272 4.47 -19.21 6.32
N ALA A 273 3.45 -18.52 5.79
CA ALA A 273 3.56 -17.14 5.31
C ALA A 273 2.75 -16.18 6.20
N LEU A 274 3.30 -14.98 6.38
CA LEU A 274 2.60 -13.81 6.90
C LEU A 274 2.14 -12.94 5.73
N THR A 275 0.85 -12.64 5.66
CA THR A 275 0.27 -11.77 4.63
C THR A 275 -0.09 -10.41 5.21
N VAL A 276 0.38 -9.35 4.57
CA VAL A 276 0.35 -7.98 5.10
C VAL A 276 -0.26 -7.05 4.06
N ALA A 277 -1.39 -6.41 4.35
CA ALA A 277 -1.96 -5.37 3.49
C ALA A 277 -1.42 -3.98 3.89
N MET A 278 -0.78 -3.29 2.95
CA MET A 278 -0.23 -1.94 3.13
C MET A 278 -0.82 -0.94 2.13
N ALA A 279 -0.91 0.33 2.51
CA ALA A 279 -1.57 1.35 1.68
C ALA A 279 -0.86 1.67 0.37
N THR A 280 0.47 1.65 0.34
CA THR A 280 1.23 2.15 -0.80
C THR A 280 2.35 1.18 -1.11
N ASP A 281 2.71 1.05 -2.38
CA ASP A 281 3.89 0.30 -2.77
C ASP A 281 5.18 0.99 -2.27
N VAL A 282 6.27 0.22 -2.27
CA VAL A 282 7.62 0.75 -2.06
C VAL A 282 8.07 1.56 -3.27
N VAL A 283 8.84 2.63 -3.05
CA VAL A 283 9.40 3.40 -4.17
C VAL A 283 10.62 2.67 -4.75
N ARG A 284 11.50 2.23 -3.86
CA ARG A 284 12.72 1.44 -4.14
C ARG A 284 13.04 0.54 -2.94
N LEU A 285 13.75 -0.56 -3.19
CA LEU A 285 14.24 -1.48 -2.16
C LEU A 285 15.77 -1.39 -1.94
N ASP A 286 16.34 -0.22 -2.25
CA ASP A 286 17.68 0.17 -1.82
C ASP A 286 17.53 1.12 -0.63
N PRO A 287 17.99 0.75 0.59
CA PRO A 287 17.80 1.58 1.78
C PRO A 287 18.49 2.94 1.67
N HIS A 288 19.54 3.09 0.86
CA HIS A 288 20.23 4.36 0.66
C HIS A 288 19.52 5.27 -0.36
N ASP A 289 18.62 4.74 -1.19
CA ASP A 289 17.96 5.47 -2.29
C ASP A 289 16.45 5.69 -2.09
N THR A 290 15.97 5.63 -0.85
CA THR A 290 14.55 5.83 -0.51
C THR A 290 14.30 6.81 0.63
N ALA A 291 13.31 7.68 0.37
CA ALA A 291 12.64 8.66 1.21
C ALA A 291 11.69 8.14 2.31
N ASP A 292 11.04 7.03 1.99
CA ASP A 292 9.66 6.79 2.39
C ASP A 292 9.51 5.62 3.36
N ASN A 293 8.53 5.72 4.27
CA ASN A 293 8.27 4.71 5.28
C ASN A 293 7.87 3.35 4.69
N PRO A 294 7.03 3.24 3.64
CA PRO A 294 6.71 1.96 2.99
C PRO A 294 7.97 1.17 2.59
N SER A 295 8.90 1.81 1.88
CA SER A 295 10.20 1.24 1.56
C SER A 295 11.00 0.87 2.81
N ALA A 296 11.03 1.72 3.84
CA ALA A 296 11.73 1.43 5.09
C ALA A 296 11.16 0.20 5.83
N ILE A 297 9.82 0.05 5.84
CA ILE A 297 9.12 -1.09 6.43
C ILE A 297 9.55 -2.39 5.76
N VAL A 298 9.71 -2.43 4.43
CA VAL A 298 10.16 -3.66 3.74
C VAL A 298 11.67 -3.86 3.90
N ASN A 299 12.45 -2.79 3.77
CA ASN A 299 13.92 -2.84 3.85
C ASN A 299 14.41 -3.35 5.19
N MET A 300 13.73 -3.05 6.31
CA MET A 300 14.17 -3.51 7.62
C MET A 300 14.13 -5.04 7.76
N HIS A 301 13.37 -5.77 6.94
CA HIS A 301 13.41 -7.25 6.96
C HIS A 301 14.54 -7.82 6.11
N ILE A 302 15.04 -7.03 5.15
CA ILE A 302 16.10 -7.40 4.21
C ILE A 302 17.48 -7.02 4.77
N TYR A 303 17.60 -5.84 5.37
CA TYR A 303 18.87 -5.26 5.80
C TYR A 303 18.85 -4.99 7.31
N ASP A 304 20.01 -5.11 7.97
CA ASP A 304 20.21 -4.64 9.34
C ASP A 304 21.08 -3.37 9.36
N THR A 305 20.84 -2.55 10.37
CA THR A 305 21.61 -1.35 10.73
C THR A 305 22.67 -1.69 11.80
N LEU A 306 23.60 -0.77 12.07
CA LEU A 306 24.60 -0.97 13.12
C LEU A 306 23.96 -0.98 14.52
N PHE A 307 22.99 -0.10 14.74
CA PHE A 307 22.16 -0.04 15.94
C PHE A 307 20.68 -0.12 15.55
N GLU A 308 19.79 -0.39 16.49
CA GLU A 308 18.34 -0.40 16.27
C GLU A 308 17.65 0.39 17.37
N LEU A 309 16.44 0.88 17.10
CA LEU A 309 15.57 1.40 18.16
C LEU A 309 14.61 0.29 18.57
N THR A 310 14.27 0.17 19.86
CA THR A 310 13.18 -0.69 20.33
C THR A 310 11.81 -0.05 20.01
N PRO A 311 10.69 -0.77 20.18
CA PRO A 311 9.36 -0.15 20.12
C PRO A 311 9.15 0.98 21.15
N ALA A 312 9.93 0.99 22.24
CA ALA A 312 9.94 2.07 23.22
C ALA A 312 10.80 3.28 22.79
N GLY A 313 11.54 3.18 21.68
CA GLY A 313 12.43 4.23 21.18
C GLY A 313 13.84 4.19 21.78
N GLU A 314 14.19 3.12 22.50
CA GLU A 314 15.51 2.96 23.11
C GLU A 314 16.53 2.45 22.09
N LEU A 315 17.74 3.00 22.09
CA LEU A 315 18.81 2.55 21.21
C LEU A 315 19.46 1.25 21.73
N ILE A 316 19.50 0.22 20.89
CA ILE A 316 20.09 -1.09 21.20
C ILE A 316 21.12 -1.54 20.14
N PRO A 317 22.10 -2.37 20.52
CA PRO A 317 23.04 -3.00 19.59
C PRO A 317 22.34 -3.85 18.50
N SER A 318 22.89 -3.85 17.28
CA SER A 318 22.47 -4.74 16.18
C SER A 318 23.70 -5.41 15.54
N LEU A 319 24.14 -4.92 14.36
CA LEU A 319 25.40 -5.36 13.74
C LEU A 319 26.63 -4.84 14.47
N ALA A 320 26.52 -3.69 15.16
CA ALA A 320 27.52 -3.19 16.08
C ALA A 320 27.16 -3.57 17.52
N LEU A 321 28.17 -3.97 18.29
CA LEU A 321 28.08 -4.25 19.73
C LEU A 321 28.21 -2.98 20.57
N ALA A 322 29.02 -2.02 20.11
CA ALA A 322 29.28 -0.75 20.80
C ALA A 322 29.73 0.35 19.84
N ALA A 323 29.48 1.59 20.22
CA ALA A 323 30.03 2.79 19.61
C ALA A 323 30.53 3.70 20.74
N THR A 324 31.82 4.00 20.76
CA THR A 324 32.47 4.78 21.83
C THR A 324 32.89 6.15 21.30
N PRO A 325 32.45 7.25 21.92
CA PRO A 325 32.86 8.58 21.50
C PRO A 325 34.32 8.84 21.86
N GLN A 326 35.03 9.45 20.93
CA GLN A 326 36.40 9.95 21.04
C GLN A 326 36.42 11.42 20.62
N ALA A 327 37.44 12.17 21.05
CA ALA A 327 37.61 13.58 20.70
C ALA A 327 36.31 14.42 20.88
N GLY A 328 35.67 14.29 22.05
CA GLY A 328 34.43 15.01 22.37
C GLY A 328 33.20 14.61 21.52
N GLY A 329 33.21 13.42 20.91
CA GLY A 329 32.12 12.95 20.05
C GLY A 329 32.27 13.33 18.58
N GLN A 330 33.44 13.85 18.16
CA GLN A 330 33.77 14.06 16.75
C GLN A 330 34.26 12.78 16.06
N VAL A 331 34.78 11.82 16.81
CA VAL A 331 35.18 10.50 16.30
C VAL A 331 34.44 9.43 17.10
N TRP A 332 33.95 8.40 16.41
CA TRP A 332 33.25 7.28 17.04
C TRP A 332 33.87 5.97 16.60
N GLU A 333 34.43 5.21 17.56
CA GLU A 333 34.91 3.86 17.31
C GLU A 333 33.78 2.85 17.47
N VAL A 334 33.55 2.04 16.45
CA VAL A 334 32.48 1.04 16.39
C VAL A 334 33.08 -0.35 16.39
N VAL A 335 32.54 -1.23 17.24
CA VAL A 335 32.91 -2.65 17.32
C VAL A 335 31.78 -3.50 16.74
N LEU A 336 32.07 -4.31 15.75
CA LEU A 336 31.10 -5.16 15.06
C LEU A 336 30.92 -6.52 15.73
N ARG A 337 29.73 -7.10 15.54
CA ARG A 337 29.40 -8.48 15.87
C ARG A 337 30.13 -9.44 14.91
N SER A 338 30.71 -10.50 15.47
CA SER A 338 31.31 -11.59 14.69
C SER A 338 30.27 -12.61 14.21
N GLY A 339 30.55 -13.31 13.12
CA GLY A 339 29.75 -14.45 12.65
C GLY A 339 28.48 -14.09 11.87
N VAL A 340 28.30 -12.82 11.52
CA VAL A 340 27.21 -12.37 10.65
C VAL A 340 27.59 -12.60 9.19
N LEU A 341 26.65 -13.11 8.39
CA LEU A 341 26.81 -13.30 6.95
C LEU A 341 25.79 -12.44 6.21
N PHE A 342 26.18 -11.96 5.03
CA PHE A 342 25.23 -11.44 4.05
C PHE A 342 24.44 -12.58 3.39
N HIS A 343 23.35 -12.24 2.70
CA HIS A 343 22.52 -13.20 1.97
C HIS A 343 23.27 -14.01 0.91
N ASP A 344 24.37 -13.48 0.37
CA ASP A 344 25.25 -14.20 -0.56
C ASP A 344 26.27 -15.14 0.13
N GLY A 345 26.25 -15.21 1.46
CA GLY A 345 27.14 -16.03 2.28
C GLY A 345 28.47 -15.39 2.64
N THR A 346 28.75 -14.16 2.17
CA THR A 346 29.98 -13.46 2.53
C THR A 346 29.94 -12.94 3.98
N PRO A 347 31.06 -12.97 4.72
CA PRO A 347 31.08 -12.51 6.10
C PRO A 347 31.01 -10.97 6.20
N LEU A 348 30.25 -10.49 7.17
CA LEU A 348 30.28 -9.09 7.57
C LEU A 348 31.62 -8.76 8.25
N THR A 349 32.30 -7.74 7.76
CA THR A 349 33.53 -7.20 8.34
C THR A 349 33.49 -5.67 8.31
N ALA A 350 34.41 -5.02 9.04
CA ALA A 350 34.58 -3.56 9.00
C ALA A 350 34.83 -3.04 7.57
N ARG A 351 35.45 -3.85 6.70
CA ARG A 351 35.65 -3.51 5.30
C ARG A 351 34.33 -3.41 4.53
N GLU A 352 33.38 -4.31 4.77
CA GLU A 352 32.07 -4.29 4.12
C GLU A 352 31.22 -3.10 4.61
N VAL A 353 31.29 -2.79 5.91
CA VAL A 353 30.64 -1.58 6.45
C VAL A 353 31.25 -0.32 5.81
N TYR A 354 32.57 -0.23 5.71
CA TYR A 354 33.25 0.86 5.00
C TYR A 354 32.79 0.99 3.56
N LEU A 355 32.69 -0.11 2.79
CA LEU A 355 32.24 -0.08 1.39
C LEU A 355 30.79 0.40 1.29
N SER A 356 29.92 -0.04 2.20
CA SER A 356 28.52 0.35 2.25
C SER A 356 28.34 1.85 2.51
N PHE A 357 29.04 2.39 3.52
CA PHE A 357 28.99 3.83 3.81
C PHE A 357 29.73 4.66 2.74
N SER A 358 30.81 4.15 2.16
CA SER A 358 31.48 4.81 1.04
C SER A 358 30.54 4.96 -0.15
N ARG A 359 29.75 3.92 -0.45
CA ARG A 359 28.67 3.98 -1.44
C ARG A 359 27.62 5.03 -1.08
N LEU A 360 27.12 5.03 0.16
CA LEU A 360 26.11 5.99 0.64
C LEU A 360 26.57 7.44 0.48
N LEU A 361 27.87 7.71 0.72
CA LEU A 361 28.45 9.05 0.71
C LEU A 361 28.94 9.49 -0.69
N ASP A 362 29.09 8.58 -1.65
CA ASP A 362 29.62 8.86 -2.99
C ASP A 362 28.66 9.78 -3.79
N PRO A 363 29.09 11.00 -4.17
CA PRO A 363 28.28 11.90 -5.00
C PRO A 363 27.91 11.32 -6.37
N LYS A 364 28.73 10.41 -6.92
CA LYS A 364 28.50 9.80 -8.24
C LYS A 364 27.33 8.82 -8.24
N LYS A 365 27.03 8.20 -7.09
CA LYS A 365 25.91 7.26 -6.95
C LYS A 365 24.54 7.97 -6.92
N ARG A 366 24.51 9.28 -6.62
CA ARG A 366 23.30 10.12 -6.62
C ARG A 366 22.15 9.57 -5.75
N LEU A 367 22.49 8.87 -4.67
CA LEU A 367 21.54 8.22 -3.78
C LEU A 367 20.72 9.26 -3.01
N ALA A 368 19.41 9.03 -2.91
CA ALA A 368 18.47 9.96 -2.29
C ALA A 368 18.86 10.39 -0.86
N ARG A 369 19.48 9.48 -0.08
CA ARG A 369 19.86 9.73 1.33
C ARG A 369 21.28 10.24 1.52
N ARG A 370 22.09 10.35 0.46
CA ARG A 370 23.48 10.82 0.56
C ARG A 370 23.57 12.13 1.34
N GLY A 371 22.78 13.14 0.96
CA GLY A 371 22.87 14.47 1.55
C GLY A 371 22.59 14.49 3.05
N PHE A 372 21.70 13.61 3.52
CA PHE A 372 21.38 13.47 4.94
C PHE A 372 22.57 12.92 5.74
N PHE A 373 23.24 11.87 5.26
CA PHE A 373 24.38 11.29 5.98
C PHE A 373 25.68 12.06 5.79
N ALA A 374 25.93 12.61 4.59
CA ALA A 374 27.13 13.39 4.30
C ALA A 374 27.16 14.74 5.05
N ALA A 375 26.03 15.21 5.57
CA ALA A 375 25.99 16.37 6.47
C ALA A 375 26.68 16.08 7.83
N TYR A 376 26.76 14.81 8.24
CA TYR A 376 27.25 14.41 9.55
C TYR A 376 28.51 13.54 9.50
N ILE A 377 28.66 12.68 8.48
CA ILE A 377 29.78 11.75 8.35
C ILE A 377 30.78 12.32 7.34
N ALA A 378 31.98 12.67 7.83
CA ALA A 378 33.09 13.13 7.00
C ALA A 378 33.89 11.96 6.41
N GLN A 379 34.15 10.92 7.22
CA GLN A 379 34.98 9.78 6.82
C GLN A 379 34.64 8.52 7.60
N VAL A 380 34.85 7.36 6.97
CA VAL A 380 34.85 6.05 7.63
C VAL A 380 36.23 5.42 7.44
N GLU A 381 36.81 4.90 8.52
CA GLU A 381 38.16 4.32 8.58
C GLU A 381 38.08 2.90 9.11
N VAL A 382 38.72 1.95 8.42
CA VAL A 382 38.81 0.55 8.88
C VAL A 382 40.01 0.45 9.83
N LEU A 383 39.77 0.09 11.08
CA LEU A 383 40.83 -0.06 12.09
C LEU A 383 41.39 -1.48 12.08
N ASP A 384 40.52 -2.48 11.97
CA ASP A 384 40.86 -3.89 11.77
C ASP A 384 39.66 -4.67 11.18
N GLN A 385 39.64 -6.00 11.32
CA GLN A 385 38.59 -6.85 10.75
C GLN A 385 37.19 -6.53 11.30
N ASN A 386 37.05 -6.18 12.58
CA ASN A 386 35.76 -5.99 13.24
C ASN A 386 35.61 -4.60 13.87
N ARG A 387 36.60 -3.72 13.73
CA ARG A 387 36.54 -2.34 14.22
C ARG A 387 36.69 -1.33 13.10
N LEU A 388 35.92 -0.25 13.19
CA LEU A 388 35.97 0.91 12.31
C LEU A 388 35.79 2.20 13.12
N ALA A 389 36.26 3.32 12.59
CA ALA A 389 36.02 4.64 13.13
C ALA A 389 35.21 5.49 12.15
N PHE A 390 34.21 6.20 12.66
CA PHE A 390 33.51 7.27 11.95
C PHE A 390 34.08 8.61 12.41
N ARG A 391 34.51 9.45 11.47
CA ARG A 391 34.87 10.85 11.73
C ARG A 391 33.72 11.72 11.27
N LEU A 392 33.23 12.57 12.16
CA LEU A 392 32.07 13.43 11.92
C LEU A 392 32.49 14.82 11.44
N THR A 393 31.61 15.49 10.72
CA THR A 393 31.80 16.88 10.25
C THR A 393 31.86 17.87 11.42
N GLN A 394 31.22 17.54 12.53
CA GLN A 394 31.23 18.26 13.81
C GLN A 394 30.96 17.26 14.95
N PRO A 395 31.25 17.61 16.22
CA PRO A 395 30.87 16.78 17.37
C PRO A 395 29.35 16.52 17.40
N ILE A 396 28.94 15.26 17.52
CA ILE A 396 27.53 14.86 17.68
C ILE A 396 27.44 13.71 18.69
N ALA A 397 27.00 14.04 19.90
CA ALA A 397 26.87 13.10 21.00
C ALA A 397 25.85 11.98 20.75
N THR A 398 24.86 12.20 19.89
CA THR A 398 23.79 11.25 19.56
C THR A 398 24.04 10.47 18.26
N PHE A 399 25.26 10.50 17.72
CA PHE A 399 25.60 9.82 16.45
C PHE A 399 25.16 8.35 16.35
N PRO A 400 25.19 7.51 17.40
CA PRO A 400 24.67 6.14 17.32
C PRO A 400 23.20 6.03 16.88
N TYR A 401 22.35 7.03 17.14
CA TYR A 401 20.98 7.08 16.63
C TYR A 401 20.93 7.27 15.11
N LEU A 402 21.89 8.01 14.52
CA LEU A 402 22.01 8.13 13.06
C LEU A 402 22.32 6.77 12.42
N LEU A 403 23.13 5.96 13.10
CA LEU A 403 23.46 4.60 12.68
C LEU A 403 22.33 3.58 12.87
N ALA A 404 21.25 3.95 13.56
CA ALA A 404 20.02 3.16 13.69
C ALA A 404 18.95 3.52 12.65
N HIS A 405 19.15 4.60 11.90
CA HIS A 405 18.24 4.98 10.82
C HIS A 405 18.23 3.89 9.73
N THR A 406 17.06 3.49 9.22
CA THR A 406 16.92 2.41 8.22
C THR A 406 17.77 2.62 6.95
N SER A 407 17.90 3.86 6.49
CA SER A 407 18.81 4.24 5.41
C SER A 407 20.31 4.18 5.71
N ALA A 408 20.71 3.84 6.95
CA ALA A 408 22.08 3.51 7.34
C ALA A 408 22.36 2.01 7.31
N ALA A 409 21.41 1.20 6.83
CA ALA A 409 21.53 -0.25 6.81
C ALA A 409 22.72 -0.68 5.95
N VAL A 410 23.44 -1.71 6.42
CA VAL A 410 24.66 -2.17 5.75
C VAL A 410 24.26 -3.05 4.55
N VAL A 411 24.55 -2.55 3.36
CA VAL A 411 24.35 -3.25 2.08
C VAL A 411 25.67 -3.67 1.44
N LYS A 412 25.67 -4.83 0.78
CA LYS A 412 26.74 -5.30 -0.09
C LYS A 412 26.30 -5.31 -1.55
N GLU A 413 27.08 -4.68 -2.43
CA GLU A 413 26.81 -4.69 -3.88
C GLU A 413 27.37 -5.97 -4.53
N SER A 414 26.56 -6.63 -5.36
CA SER A 414 27.02 -7.58 -6.38
C SER A 414 26.39 -7.25 -7.73
N TYR A 415 26.91 -7.86 -8.81
CA TYR A 415 26.38 -7.68 -10.15
C TYR A 415 26.07 -9.04 -10.77
N HIS A 416 24.83 -9.22 -11.21
CA HIS A 416 24.41 -10.40 -11.97
C HIS A 416 23.87 -9.95 -13.33
N ARG A 417 24.53 -10.37 -14.42
CA ARG A 417 24.19 -9.92 -15.79
C ARG A 417 24.05 -8.39 -15.87
N GLU A 418 25.06 -7.69 -15.33
CA GLU A 418 25.15 -6.22 -15.29
C GLU A 418 24.07 -5.51 -14.43
N LYS A 419 23.16 -6.26 -13.79
CA LYS A 419 22.20 -5.70 -12.84
C LYS A 419 22.79 -5.68 -11.43
N LEU A 420 22.72 -4.51 -10.79
CA LEU A 420 23.05 -4.34 -9.38
C LEU A 420 22.10 -5.20 -8.53
N VAL A 421 22.67 -6.00 -7.63
CA VAL A 421 21.96 -6.73 -6.58
C VAL A 421 22.53 -6.28 -5.24
N LEU A 422 21.65 -5.97 -4.30
CA LEU A 422 22.03 -5.54 -2.95
C LEU A 422 21.72 -6.68 -1.97
N HIS A 423 22.77 -7.20 -1.34
CA HIS A 423 22.64 -8.22 -0.30
C HIS A 423 22.61 -7.56 1.06
N GLY A 424 21.69 -8.02 1.92
CA GLY A 424 21.61 -7.61 3.31
C GLY A 424 22.03 -8.73 4.25
N THR A 425 21.89 -8.48 5.54
CA THR A 425 22.14 -9.43 6.64
C THR A 425 20.85 -9.82 7.37
N GLY A 426 19.71 -9.23 6.96
CA GLY A 426 18.43 -9.37 7.63
C GLY A 426 17.83 -10.78 7.51
N PRO A 427 16.80 -11.09 8.31
CA PRO A 427 16.23 -12.44 8.39
C PRO A 427 15.46 -12.87 7.12
N TYR A 428 15.15 -11.93 6.22
CA TYR A 428 14.49 -12.20 4.96
C TYR A 428 15.28 -11.64 3.78
N GLN A 429 15.04 -12.15 2.58
CA GLN A 429 15.59 -11.65 1.32
C GLN A 429 14.47 -11.40 0.32
N LEU A 430 14.63 -10.38 -0.53
CA LEU A 430 13.69 -10.09 -1.61
C LEU A 430 13.69 -11.22 -2.63
N THR A 431 12.51 -11.73 -2.96
CA THR A 431 12.37 -12.77 -4.01
C THR A 431 11.48 -12.36 -5.16
N ARG A 432 10.49 -11.50 -4.90
CA ARG A 432 9.61 -10.97 -5.93
C ARG A 432 9.13 -9.58 -5.55
N TRP A 433 9.08 -8.69 -6.53
CA TRP A 433 8.39 -7.41 -6.42
C TRP A 433 7.62 -7.21 -7.72
N ASP A 434 6.29 -7.19 -7.62
CA ASP A 434 5.38 -6.83 -8.68
C ASP A 434 4.87 -5.41 -8.36
N PRO A 435 5.39 -4.36 -9.03
CA PRO A 435 5.06 -2.98 -8.68
C PRO A 435 3.56 -2.68 -8.69
N GLY A 436 3.10 -1.97 -7.66
CA GLY A 436 1.71 -1.64 -7.41
C GLY A 436 0.85 -2.81 -6.92
N TYR A 437 1.44 -4.00 -6.75
CA TYR A 437 0.70 -5.22 -6.48
C TYR A 437 1.18 -5.95 -5.22
N GLN A 438 2.41 -6.47 -5.22
CA GLN A 438 2.93 -7.20 -4.06
C GLN A 438 4.45 -7.23 -3.99
N ILE A 439 4.97 -7.41 -2.78
CA ILE A 439 6.37 -7.72 -2.49
C ILE A 439 6.44 -9.01 -1.68
N THR A 440 7.25 -9.97 -2.12
CA THR A 440 7.48 -11.24 -1.42
C THR A 440 8.91 -11.31 -0.92
N LEU A 441 9.04 -11.46 0.39
CA LEU A 441 10.30 -11.77 1.05
C LEU A 441 10.29 -13.24 1.49
N THR A 442 11.37 -13.97 1.25
CA THR A 442 11.57 -15.32 1.80
C THR A 442 12.59 -15.27 2.90
N ARG A 443 12.45 -16.12 3.91
CA ARG A 443 13.44 -16.26 4.97
C ARG A 443 14.82 -16.56 4.38
N ALA A 444 15.83 -15.82 4.82
CA ALA A 444 17.21 -16.05 4.44
C ALA A 444 17.73 -17.34 5.11
N ARG A 445 18.51 -18.14 4.36
CA ARG A 445 19.13 -19.36 4.90
C ARG A 445 20.22 -19.03 5.93
N ALA A 446 21.05 -18.04 5.59
CA ALA A 446 22.05 -17.49 6.47
C ALA A 446 21.43 -16.30 7.20
N GLN A 447 21.02 -16.51 8.45
CA GLN A 447 20.58 -15.43 9.34
C GLN A 447 21.21 -15.62 10.72
N TRP A 448 21.56 -14.51 11.35
CA TRP A 448 22.18 -14.49 12.68
C TRP A 448 21.17 -14.28 13.81
N ARG A 449 19.93 -13.95 13.48
CA ARG A 449 18.81 -13.79 14.42
C ARG A 449 18.11 -15.14 14.63
N THR A 450 17.73 -15.46 15.87
CA THR A 450 17.10 -16.74 16.21
C THR A 450 15.57 -16.73 16.08
N ASP A 451 14.96 -15.54 16.13
CA ASP A 451 13.52 -15.39 16.37
C ASP A 451 12.75 -15.05 15.09
N THR A 452 12.99 -15.80 14.03
CA THR A 452 12.27 -15.68 12.75
C THR A 452 11.35 -16.88 12.61
N PHE A 453 10.04 -16.69 12.39
CA PHE A 453 9.07 -17.80 12.45
C PHE A 453 8.34 -18.08 11.13
N PHE A 454 8.11 -17.06 10.29
CA PHE A 454 7.51 -17.25 8.97
C PHE A 454 8.56 -17.51 7.90
N ASP A 455 8.26 -18.43 6.97
CA ASP A 455 9.08 -18.72 5.79
C ASP A 455 8.99 -17.60 4.75
N GLN A 456 7.87 -16.88 4.73
CA GLN A 456 7.63 -15.77 3.82
C GLN A 456 6.88 -14.62 4.50
N ILE A 457 7.17 -13.40 4.06
CA ILE A 457 6.33 -12.23 4.29
C ILE A 457 5.88 -11.72 2.93
N ILE A 458 4.56 -11.59 2.75
CA ILE A 458 3.93 -11.13 1.50
C ILE A 458 3.24 -9.81 1.80
N PHE A 459 3.81 -8.72 1.32
CA PHE A 459 3.20 -7.40 1.36
C PHE A 459 2.30 -7.22 0.14
N LYS A 460 1.02 -6.96 0.35
CA LYS A 460 0.02 -6.66 -0.68
C LYS A 460 -0.29 -5.17 -0.67
N VAL A 461 -0.22 -4.53 -1.82
CA VAL A 461 -0.52 -3.10 -1.97
C VAL A 461 -2.02 -2.91 -2.15
N VAL A 462 -2.66 -2.27 -1.17
CA VAL A 462 -4.11 -2.05 -1.12
C VAL A 462 -4.35 -0.61 -0.65
N PRO A 463 -4.52 0.36 -1.57
CA PRO A 463 -4.61 1.79 -1.24
C PRO A 463 -5.75 2.18 -0.32
N GLU A 464 -6.92 1.59 -0.52
CA GLU A 464 -8.12 1.92 0.23
C GLU A 464 -8.11 1.29 1.63
N GLY A 465 -8.18 2.12 2.68
CA GLY A 465 -8.14 1.65 4.07
C GLY A 465 -9.31 0.76 4.47
N SER A 466 -10.51 1.03 3.94
CA SER A 466 -11.68 0.17 4.12
C SER A 466 -11.47 -1.21 3.49
N SER A 467 -10.89 -1.26 2.28
CA SER A 467 -10.53 -2.53 1.62
C SER A 467 -9.52 -3.33 2.44
N ARG A 468 -8.48 -2.69 2.99
CA ARG A 468 -7.53 -3.35 3.90
C ARG A 468 -8.22 -3.95 5.12
N ALA A 469 -9.13 -3.20 5.74
CA ALA A 469 -9.87 -3.64 6.91
C ALA A 469 -10.81 -4.82 6.59
N LEU A 470 -11.48 -4.80 5.44
CA LEU A 470 -12.33 -5.90 4.96
C LEU A 470 -11.51 -7.17 4.67
N LEU A 471 -10.32 -7.03 4.08
CA LEU A 471 -9.43 -8.18 3.84
C LEU A 471 -8.98 -8.83 5.14
N LEU A 472 -8.69 -8.04 6.17
CA LEU A 472 -8.32 -8.55 7.48
C LEU A 472 -9.49 -9.27 8.15
N GLU A 473 -10.67 -8.66 8.14
CA GLU A 473 -11.90 -9.26 8.68
C GLU A 473 -12.27 -10.57 7.99
N ALA A 474 -12.09 -10.64 6.67
CA ALA A 474 -12.32 -11.85 5.89
C ALA A 474 -11.22 -12.92 6.08
N GLY A 475 -10.18 -12.66 6.90
CA GLY A 475 -9.05 -13.58 7.10
C GLY A 475 -8.14 -13.74 5.88
N MET A 476 -8.22 -12.82 4.92
CA MET A 476 -7.46 -12.86 3.65
C MET A 476 -6.08 -12.23 3.75
N VAL A 477 -5.87 -11.44 4.80
CA VAL A 477 -4.55 -10.98 5.26
C VAL A 477 -4.43 -11.17 6.75
N ASP A 478 -3.23 -11.44 7.23
CA ASP A 478 -2.95 -11.58 8.65
C ASP A 478 -2.75 -10.21 9.35
N VAL A 479 -2.31 -9.19 8.59
CA VAL A 479 -2.04 -7.83 9.07
C VAL A 479 -2.56 -6.80 8.08
N ALA A 480 -3.10 -5.67 8.56
CA ALA A 480 -3.52 -4.54 7.74
C ALA A 480 -3.13 -3.19 8.38
N PHE A 481 -2.47 -2.31 7.62
CA PHE A 481 -2.08 -0.98 8.09
C PHE A 481 -1.89 0.05 6.95
N PRO A 482 -1.96 1.37 7.24
CA PRO A 482 -2.60 1.95 8.43
C PRO A 482 -4.13 1.77 8.38
N LEU A 483 -4.81 1.98 9.49
CA LEU A 483 -6.29 1.97 9.58
C LEU A 483 -6.83 3.33 10.04
N ASN A 484 -7.90 3.80 9.41
CA ASN A 484 -8.58 5.04 9.81
C ASN A 484 -9.41 4.83 11.09
N PRO A 485 -9.79 5.90 11.83
CA PRO A 485 -10.50 5.77 13.10
C PRO A 485 -11.82 4.99 12.96
N THR A 486 -12.55 5.19 11.87
CA THR A 486 -13.77 4.45 11.55
C THR A 486 -13.53 2.95 11.43
N GLU A 487 -12.45 2.54 10.74
CA GLU A 487 -12.12 1.12 10.58
C GLU A 487 -11.59 0.51 11.87
N VAL A 488 -10.83 1.27 12.67
CA VAL A 488 -10.37 0.82 13.99
C VAL A 488 -11.56 0.53 14.90
N ALA A 489 -12.49 1.49 15.03
CA ALA A 489 -13.69 1.33 15.86
C ALA A 489 -14.53 0.12 15.41
N ARG A 490 -14.65 -0.09 14.09
CA ARG A 490 -15.35 -1.24 13.51
C ARG A 490 -14.65 -2.56 13.85
N LEU A 491 -13.33 -2.66 13.60
CA LEU A 491 -12.56 -3.89 13.79
C LEU A 491 -12.37 -4.28 15.26
N GLN A 492 -12.38 -3.32 16.19
CA GLN A 492 -12.34 -3.61 17.63
C GLN A 492 -13.53 -4.47 18.11
N GLY A 493 -14.66 -4.43 17.40
CA GLY A 493 -15.83 -5.26 17.67
C GLY A 493 -15.86 -6.61 16.94
N ILE A 494 -14.88 -6.89 16.06
CA ILE A 494 -14.86 -8.11 15.23
C ILE A 494 -14.10 -9.24 15.92
N SER A 495 -14.77 -10.39 16.07
CA SER A 495 -14.14 -11.61 16.58
C SER A 495 -13.02 -12.09 15.65
N GLY A 496 -11.91 -12.55 16.23
CA GLY A 496 -10.75 -13.02 15.46
C GLY A 496 -9.81 -11.93 14.95
N VAL A 497 -10.13 -10.65 15.20
CA VAL A 497 -9.24 -9.51 14.91
C VAL A 497 -8.81 -8.83 16.21
N LYS A 498 -7.58 -8.32 16.24
CA LYS A 498 -7.07 -7.40 17.26
C LYS A 498 -6.55 -6.14 16.55
N VAL A 499 -6.76 -4.99 17.16
CA VAL A 499 -6.17 -3.73 16.68
C VAL A 499 -5.12 -3.28 17.68
N LEU A 500 -3.90 -3.04 17.20
CA LEU A 500 -2.85 -2.34 17.94
C LEU A 500 -2.90 -0.86 17.60
N SER A 501 -2.84 -0.04 18.63
CA SER A 501 -2.60 1.39 18.55
C SER A 501 -1.34 1.69 19.35
N HIS A 502 -0.29 2.18 18.71
CA HIS A 502 0.98 2.50 19.37
C HIS A 502 1.35 3.96 19.11
N PRO A 503 1.83 4.71 20.12
CA PRO A 503 2.35 6.06 19.91
C PRO A 503 3.44 6.09 18.84
N SER A 504 3.37 7.08 17.95
CA SER A 504 4.46 7.42 17.03
C SER A 504 5.24 8.62 17.55
N GLN A 505 6.38 8.90 16.92
CA GLN A 505 7.14 10.12 17.15
C GLN A 505 6.58 11.34 16.42
N ARG A 506 5.42 11.20 15.75
CA ARG A 506 4.81 12.28 14.98
C ARG A 506 4.04 13.22 15.88
N VAL A 507 4.57 14.43 16.06
CA VAL A 507 3.81 15.54 16.64
C VAL A 507 3.13 16.31 15.51
N ILE A 508 1.82 16.53 15.65
CA ILE A 508 1.05 17.46 14.84
C ILE A 508 0.96 18.80 15.59
N TYR A 509 1.20 19.88 14.86
CA TYR A 509 1.19 21.23 15.41
C TYR A 509 0.67 22.23 14.37
N ILE A 510 0.29 23.42 14.85
CA ILE A 510 0.10 24.59 13.98
C ILE A 510 1.19 25.60 14.32
N GLY A 511 2.04 25.94 13.35
CA GLY A 511 3.10 26.92 13.53
C GLY A 511 2.61 28.34 13.30
N PHE A 512 3.07 29.29 14.12
CA PHE A 512 2.86 30.72 13.89
C PHE A 512 3.94 31.28 12.96
N ASN A 513 3.57 32.22 12.07
CA ASN A 513 4.55 33.01 11.33
C ASN A 513 5.14 34.12 12.22
N LEU A 514 6.23 33.84 12.92
CA LEU A 514 6.84 34.78 13.84
C LEU A 514 7.61 35.92 13.14
N GLN A 515 7.49 36.09 11.83
CA GLN A 515 7.87 37.34 11.16
C GLN A 515 6.73 38.36 11.14
N LYS A 516 5.48 37.92 11.33
CA LYS A 516 4.33 38.84 11.35
C LYS A 516 4.24 39.54 12.71
N PRO A 517 4.09 40.88 12.75
CA PRO A 517 4.06 41.64 14.00
C PRO A 517 3.02 41.14 15.01
N VAL A 518 1.84 40.73 14.53
CA VAL A 518 0.74 40.24 15.36
C VAL A 518 1.15 39.04 16.24
N PHE A 519 2.04 38.17 15.76
CA PHE A 519 2.47 36.99 16.50
C PHE A 519 3.73 37.19 17.34
N GLN A 520 4.24 38.42 17.51
CA GLN A 520 5.40 38.66 18.38
C GLN A 520 5.05 38.48 19.87
N GLU A 521 3.83 38.83 20.25
CA GLU A 521 3.39 38.72 21.63
C GLU A 521 3.11 37.27 22.03
N ARG A 522 3.85 36.77 23.03
CA ARG A 522 3.62 35.41 23.56
C ARG A 522 2.22 35.21 24.12
N GLY A 523 1.61 36.26 24.68
CA GLY A 523 0.27 36.19 25.28
C GLY A 523 -0.79 35.80 24.26
N LEU A 524 -0.71 36.33 23.03
CA LEU A 524 -1.56 35.93 21.91
C LEU A 524 -1.40 34.44 21.60
N ARG A 525 -0.17 33.96 21.46
CA ARG A 525 0.11 32.55 21.11
C ARG A 525 -0.34 31.58 22.20
N GLN A 526 -0.21 31.99 23.46
CA GLN A 526 -0.75 31.25 24.61
C GLN A 526 -2.28 31.24 24.61
N ALA A 527 -2.94 32.36 24.28
CA ALA A 527 -4.39 32.42 24.16
C ALA A 527 -4.92 31.42 23.11
N PHE A 528 -4.25 31.30 21.97
CA PHE A 528 -4.61 30.32 20.93
C PHE A 528 -4.50 28.88 21.45
N ASN A 529 -3.43 28.56 22.18
CA ASN A 529 -3.25 27.24 22.78
C ASN A 529 -4.32 26.91 23.84
N LEU A 530 -4.73 27.88 24.65
CA LEU A 530 -5.77 27.74 25.67
C LEU A 530 -7.18 27.67 25.07
N GLY A 531 -7.36 28.27 23.90
CA GLY A 531 -8.63 28.35 23.18
C GLY A 531 -9.09 27.08 22.49
N ILE A 532 -8.23 26.06 22.38
CA ILE A 532 -8.48 24.87 21.58
C ILE A 532 -8.59 23.65 22.49
N ASP A 533 -9.74 22.97 22.44
CA ASP A 533 -9.99 21.72 23.16
C ASP A 533 -9.34 20.53 22.42
N LYS A 534 -8.09 20.27 22.79
CA LYS A 534 -7.27 19.18 22.21
C LYS A 534 -7.84 17.80 22.57
N ASP A 535 -8.40 17.65 23.77
CA ASP A 535 -9.03 16.41 24.21
C ASP A 535 -10.28 16.09 23.39
N ALA A 536 -11.12 17.09 23.10
CA ALA A 536 -12.27 16.91 22.22
C ALA A 536 -11.85 16.53 20.79
N ILE A 537 -10.82 17.16 20.23
CA ILE A 537 -10.27 16.78 18.91
C ILE A 537 -9.81 15.31 18.94
N VAL A 538 -9.01 14.92 19.93
CA VAL A 538 -8.50 13.55 20.03
C VAL A 538 -9.62 12.53 20.22
N ASN A 539 -10.54 12.78 21.14
CA ASN A 539 -11.57 11.80 21.51
C ASN A 539 -12.71 11.71 20.48
N LYS A 540 -13.23 12.85 20.01
CA LYS A 540 -14.42 12.88 19.14
C LYS A 540 -14.08 12.74 17.66
N LEU A 541 -12.94 13.29 17.22
CA LEU A 541 -12.56 13.29 15.81
C LEU A 541 -11.60 12.15 15.46
N LEU A 542 -10.57 11.95 16.29
CA LEU A 542 -9.54 10.94 16.05
C LEU A 542 -9.83 9.59 16.72
N GLY A 543 -10.89 9.49 17.53
CA GLY A 543 -11.29 8.25 18.19
C GLY A 543 -10.26 7.73 19.19
N GLY A 544 -9.53 8.62 19.87
CA GLY A 544 -8.49 8.26 20.84
C GLY A 544 -7.17 7.79 20.21
N LEU A 545 -6.98 7.95 18.89
CA LEU A 545 -5.79 7.51 18.16
C LEU A 545 -4.65 8.57 18.14
N ALA A 546 -4.59 9.38 19.19
CA ALA A 546 -3.58 10.40 19.40
C ALA A 546 -3.56 10.78 20.89
N THR A 547 -2.55 11.53 21.31
CA THR A 547 -2.42 12.03 22.68
C THR A 547 -2.06 13.51 22.63
N PRO A 548 -2.79 14.42 23.31
CA PRO A 548 -2.39 15.83 23.40
C PRO A 548 -0.97 15.99 23.96
N VAL A 549 -0.22 16.99 23.47
CA VAL A 549 1.17 17.21 23.91
C VAL A 549 1.42 18.66 24.31
N GLY A 550 2.25 18.86 25.33
CA GLY A 550 2.82 20.16 25.69
C GLY A 550 4.24 20.38 25.14
N SER A 551 4.93 19.33 24.71
CA SER A 551 6.27 19.41 24.13
C SER A 551 6.24 19.43 22.59
N ALA A 552 7.28 20.00 22.00
CA ALA A 552 7.55 19.91 20.56
C ALA A 552 7.96 18.48 20.11
N LEU A 553 8.26 17.60 21.06
CA LEU A 553 8.61 16.20 20.84
C LEU A 553 7.52 15.27 21.38
N ALA A 554 7.34 14.13 20.71
CA ALA A 554 6.46 13.08 21.20
C ALA A 554 7.13 12.28 22.33
N PRO A 555 6.35 11.63 23.23
CA PRO A 555 6.88 10.90 24.37
C PRO A 555 7.89 9.79 24.05
N THR A 556 7.80 9.20 22.86
CA THR A 556 8.67 8.10 22.41
C THR A 556 9.99 8.58 21.78
N VAL A 557 10.32 9.87 21.84
CA VAL A 557 11.57 10.44 21.34
C VAL A 557 12.62 10.42 22.45
N ALA A 558 13.82 9.92 22.18
CA ALA A 558 14.92 9.99 23.13
C ALA A 558 15.32 11.46 23.35
N GLY A 559 15.33 11.93 24.60
CA GLY A 559 15.49 13.35 24.93
C GLY A 559 14.17 14.08 25.18
N TYR A 560 13.02 13.41 25.08
CA TYR A 560 11.70 13.97 25.44
C TYR A 560 11.66 14.44 26.89
N THR A 561 10.96 15.55 27.12
CA THR A 561 10.64 16.08 28.45
C THR A 561 9.12 16.12 28.61
N PRO A 562 8.57 15.53 29.69
CA PRO A 562 7.14 15.57 29.97
C PRO A 562 6.72 16.98 30.34
N ILE A 563 5.92 17.60 29.47
CA ILE A 563 5.33 18.92 29.67
C ILE A 563 3.83 18.79 29.48
N GLU A 564 3.08 19.23 30.48
CA GLU A 564 1.63 19.22 30.43
C GLU A 564 1.13 20.06 29.25
N PRO A 565 0.17 19.54 28.45
CA PRO A 565 -0.46 20.34 27.40
C PRO A 565 -1.12 21.59 27.98
N TYR A 566 -1.20 22.65 27.17
CA TYR A 566 -2.02 23.80 27.53
C TYR A 566 -3.47 23.35 27.77
N PRO A 567 -4.05 23.63 28.95
CA PRO A 567 -5.42 23.23 29.26
C PRO A 567 -6.40 24.01 28.39
N TYR A 568 -7.53 23.40 28.05
CA TYR A 568 -8.63 24.12 27.42
C TYR A 568 -9.25 25.09 28.45
N ASN A 569 -9.08 26.38 28.21
CA ASN A 569 -9.55 27.46 29.07
C ASN A 569 -9.92 28.69 28.22
N PRO A 570 -11.10 28.68 27.55
CA PRO A 570 -11.52 29.75 26.67
C PRO A 570 -11.74 31.08 27.42
N GLU A 571 -12.09 31.06 28.71
CA GLU A 571 -12.20 32.26 29.54
C GLU A 571 -10.86 32.97 29.71
N LEU A 572 -9.80 32.22 30.04
CA LEU A 572 -8.45 32.76 30.14
C LEU A 572 -7.93 33.19 28.76
N ALA A 573 -8.22 32.43 27.71
CA ALA A 573 -7.88 32.81 26.34
C ALA A 573 -8.48 34.18 25.98
N ARG A 574 -9.78 34.39 26.23
CA ARG A 574 -10.44 35.70 26.01
C ARG A 574 -9.80 36.82 26.84
N ARG A 575 -9.44 36.57 28.10
CA ARG A 575 -8.75 37.56 28.94
C ARG A 575 -7.38 37.95 28.38
N LEU A 576 -6.60 36.97 27.91
CA LEU A 576 -5.33 37.24 27.25
C LEU A 576 -5.52 38.01 25.95
N LEU A 577 -6.54 37.69 25.16
CA LEU A 577 -6.88 38.43 23.94
C LEU A 577 -7.28 39.88 24.23
N THR A 578 -8.01 40.16 25.31
CA THR A 578 -8.37 41.55 25.70
C THR A 578 -7.19 42.39 26.18
N ALA A 579 -6.10 41.75 26.60
CA ALA A 579 -4.88 42.45 27.02
C ALA A 579 -4.00 42.88 25.84
N ILE A 580 -4.32 42.45 24.63
CA ILE A 580 -3.62 42.82 23.40
C ILE A 580 -4.13 44.20 22.97
N ASP A 581 -3.20 45.13 22.80
CA ASP A 581 -3.49 46.55 22.57
C ASP A 581 -3.75 46.92 21.09
N HIS A 582 -3.73 45.92 20.21
CA HIS A 582 -3.94 46.07 18.77
C HIS A 582 -4.98 45.07 18.23
N PRO A 583 -5.80 45.47 17.26
CA PRO A 583 -6.76 44.57 16.63
C PRO A 583 -6.05 43.50 15.81
N LEU A 584 -6.55 42.27 15.87
CA LEU A 584 -6.09 41.18 15.00
C LEU A 584 -6.63 41.39 13.58
N PRO A 585 -5.81 41.29 12.53
CA PRO A 585 -6.31 41.23 11.16
C PRO A 585 -7.00 39.87 10.91
N PRO A 586 -7.80 39.73 9.84
CA PRO A 586 -8.24 38.42 9.37
C PRO A 586 -7.03 37.52 9.11
N LEU A 587 -6.98 36.37 9.77
CA LEU A 587 -5.86 35.42 9.69
C LEU A 587 -6.15 34.30 8.70
N GLN A 588 -5.10 33.67 8.18
CA GLN A 588 -5.20 32.46 7.36
C GLN A 588 -4.54 31.27 8.02
N LEU A 589 -5.31 30.20 8.24
CA LEU A 589 -4.79 28.88 8.56
C LEU A 589 -4.58 28.09 7.28
N TRP A 590 -3.33 27.75 7.01
CA TRP A 590 -2.97 26.89 5.92
C TRP A 590 -2.88 25.43 6.41
N ALA A 591 -3.53 24.47 5.75
CA ALA A 591 -3.44 23.06 6.14
C ALA A 591 -3.43 22.09 4.96
N PRO A 592 -2.76 20.92 5.07
CA PRO A 592 -2.83 19.88 4.07
C PRO A 592 -4.14 19.10 4.17
N LYS A 593 -4.48 18.42 3.08
CA LYS A 593 -5.53 17.42 3.00
C LYS A 593 -4.96 16.09 2.55
N GLY A 594 -5.12 15.06 3.38
CA GLY A 594 -4.78 13.68 3.05
C GLY A 594 -3.33 13.26 3.36
N ARG A 595 -2.60 14.04 4.16
CA ARG A 595 -1.25 13.69 4.64
C ARG A 595 -1.24 13.05 6.02
N TYR A 596 -2.02 13.61 6.95
CA TYR A 596 -2.10 13.16 8.34
C TYR A 596 -3.51 12.66 8.69
N LEU A 597 -3.65 12.00 9.84
CA LEU A 597 -4.92 11.43 10.28
C LEU A 597 -5.98 12.52 10.43
N GLN A 598 -6.94 12.55 9.50
CA GLN A 598 -8.03 13.54 9.43
C GLN A 598 -7.58 15.02 9.45
N ASP A 599 -6.41 15.33 8.87
CA ASP A 599 -5.81 16.68 8.88
C ASP A 599 -6.77 17.82 8.50
N ALA A 600 -7.55 17.67 7.43
CA ALA A 600 -8.52 18.69 7.03
C ALA A 600 -9.57 18.96 8.10
N LYS A 601 -10.14 17.90 8.71
CA LYS A 601 -11.15 18.04 9.77
C LYS A 601 -10.57 18.59 11.06
N VAL A 602 -9.31 18.27 11.36
CA VAL A 602 -8.60 18.83 12.53
C VAL A 602 -8.41 20.34 12.33
N ALA A 603 -8.01 20.76 11.13
CA ALA A 603 -7.87 22.19 10.81
C ALA A 603 -9.22 22.92 10.85
N GLU A 604 -10.30 22.31 10.37
CA GLU A 604 -11.68 22.84 10.48
C GLU A 604 -12.09 23.00 11.95
N ALA A 605 -11.81 22.01 12.81
CA ALA A 605 -12.12 22.08 14.24
C ALA A 605 -11.33 23.19 14.95
N VAL A 606 -10.02 23.31 14.66
CA VAL A 606 -9.20 24.41 15.21
C VAL A 606 -9.71 25.77 14.76
N MET A 607 -10.06 25.93 13.47
CA MET A 607 -10.66 27.16 12.94
C MET A 607 -11.93 27.51 13.71
N GLY A 608 -12.82 26.54 13.96
CA GLY A 608 -14.06 26.74 14.73
C GLY A 608 -13.80 27.24 16.16
N TYR A 609 -12.87 26.61 16.88
CA TYR A 609 -12.50 27.05 18.24
C TYR A 609 -11.95 28.48 18.27
N LEU A 610 -11.12 28.86 17.29
CA LEU A 610 -10.58 30.23 17.21
C LEU A 610 -11.68 31.24 16.86
N GLN A 611 -12.63 30.89 16.00
CA GLN A 611 -13.79 31.74 15.69
C GLN A 611 -14.70 31.96 16.92
N GLU A 612 -14.87 30.97 17.80
CA GLU A 612 -15.60 31.10 19.07
C GLU A 612 -14.93 32.06 20.09
N LEU A 613 -13.64 32.35 19.90
CA LEU A 613 -12.92 33.38 20.63
C LEU A 613 -13.04 34.77 19.98
N GLY A 614 -13.74 34.89 18.85
CA GLY A 614 -13.89 36.14 18.09
C GLY A 614 -12.71 36.45 17.16
N ILE A 615 -11.87 35.45 16.87
CA ILE A 615 -10.76 35.60 15.91
C ILE A 615 -11.30 35.35 14.50
N GLU A 616 -11.16 36.33 13.62
CA GLU A 616 -11.48 36.16 12.21
C GLU A 616 -10.38 35.33 11.53
N ILE A 617 -10.74 34.14 11.04
CA ILE A 617 -9.79 33.20 10.45
C ILE A 617 -10.40 32.43 9.28
N GLU A 618 -9.64 32.33 8.19
CA GLU A 618 -9.95 31.59 6.97
C GLU A 618 -9.08 30.32 6.90
N LEU A 619 -9.71 29.16 6.71
CA LEU A 619 -9.01 27.91 6.43
C LEU A 619 -8.82 27.73 4.92
N LYS A 620 -7.57 27.49 4.52
CA LYS A 620 -7.22 27.07 3.17
C LYS A 620 -6.64 25.66 3.19
N LEU A 621 -7.17 24.80 2.32
CA LEU A 621 -6.78 23.40 2.21
C LEU A 621 -6.11 23.12 0.87
N TRP A 622 -5.01 22.36 0.90
CA TRP A 622 -4.30 21.92 -0.31
C TRP A 622 -4.00 20.42 -0.29
N GLU A 623 -3.86 19.84 -1.48
CA GLU A 623 -3.16 18.56 -1.64
C GLU A 623 -1.69 18.70 -1.19
N TRP A 624 -1.13 17.65 -0.58
CA TRP A 624 0.17 17.66 0.10
C TRP A 624 1.34 18.20 -0.74
N SER A 625 1.47 17.75 -1.99
CA SER A 625 2.56 18.17 -2.87
C SER A 625 2.47 19.66 -3.18
N SER A 626 1.26 20.13 -3.47
CA SER A 626 0.98 21.56 -3.70
C SER A 626 1.17 22.39 -2.43
N TYR A 627 0.78 21.85 -1.27
CA TYR A 627 0.95 22.46 0.05
C TYR A 627 2.42 22.73 0.38
N MET A 628 3.27 21.70 0.26
CA MET A 628 4.70 21.83 0.54
C MET A 628 5.40 22.79 -0.42
N ALA A 629 4.97 22.83 -1.69
CA ALA A 629 5.47 23.82 -2.65
C ALA A 629 5.06 25.25 -2.25
N ALA A 630 3.81 25.45 -1.84
CA ALA A 630 3.28 26.73 -1.40
C ALA A 630 3.97 27.23 -0.12
N LEU A 631 4.08 26.39 0.92
CA LEU A 631 4.77 26.76 2.17
C LEU A 631 6.22 27.21 1.93
N ASN A 632 6.93 26.57 1.00
CA ASN A 632 8.31 26.90 0.72
C ASN A 632 8.49 28.16 -0.14
N ARG A 633 7.59 28.41 -1.11
CA ARG A 633 7.69 29.55 -2.03
C ARG A 633 7.08 30.83 -1.45
N ASN A 634 5.99 30.69 -0.71
CA ASN A 634 5.12 31.80 -0.30
C ASN A 634 5.20 32.04 1.21
N ARG A 635 6.43 32.10 1.75
CA ARG A 635 6.65 32.17 3.20
C ARG A 635 6.08 33.42 3.89
N ALA A 636 5.76 34.46 3.13
CA ALA A 636 5.16 35.69 3.64
C ALA A 636 3.62 35.64 3.72
N ASP A 637 2.98 34.71 3.01
CA ASP A 637 1.53 34.77 2.77
C ASP A 637 0.72 34.16 3.92
N TRP A 638 1.17 33.05 4.49
CA TRP A 638 0.46 32.34 5.55
C TRP A 638 0.70 32.95 6.93
N ASP A 639 -0.35 32.95 7.77
CA ASP A 639 -0.28 33.36 9.18
C ASP A 639 0.01 32.17 10.09
N LEU A 640 -0.71 31.09 9.82
CA LEU A 640 -0.65 29.83 10.55
C LEU A 640 -0.52 28.69 9.55
N PHE A 641 0.20 27.64 9.91
CA PHE A 641 0.31 26.44 9.07
C PHE A 641 0.23 25.16 9.90
N LEU A 642 -0.56 24.18 9.47
CA LEU A 642 -0.60 22.85 10.09
C LEU A 642 0.51 21.98 9.49
N LEU A 643 1.34 21.38 10.34
CA LEU A 643 2.33 20.40 9.91
C LEU A 643 2.51 19.31 10.97
N GLY A 644 3.06 18.19 10.53
CA GLY A 644 3.49 17.10 11.39
C GLY A 644 4.97 16.83 11.22
N TRP A 645 5.68 16.62 12.33
CA TRP A 645 7.12 16.34 12.33
C TRP A 645 7.46 15.03 13.06
N VAL A 646 8.47 14.33 12.54
CA VAL A 646 9.07 13.13 13.15
C VAL A 646 10.58 13.33 13.12
N PRO A 647 11.30 13.17 14.25
CA PRO A 647 12.76 13.14 14.25
C PRO A 647 13.24 11.89 13.48
N ALA A 648 13.97 12.08 12.39
CA ALA A 648 14.34 10.97 11.50
C ALA A 648 15.14 9.85 12.21
N THR A 649 15.91 10.20 13.23
CA THR A 649 16.77 9.30 14.01
C THR A 649 16.17 8.85 15.33
N GLY A 650 14.97 9.36 15.69
CA GLY A 650 14.30 9.05 16.95
C GLY A 650 14.86 9.75 18.19
N GLU A 651 15.74 10.73 18.04
CA GLU A 651 16.30 11.52 19.14
C GLU A 651 16.01 13.03 19.00
N ALA A 652 16.12 13.74 20.13
CA ALA A 652 15.63 15.11 20.28
C ALA A 652 16.38 16.16 19.44
N TYR A 653 17.68 16.04 19.20
CA TYR A 653 18.43 17.06 18.45
C TYR A 653 17.89 17.22 17.04
N LEU A 654 17.73 16.12 16.28
CA LEU A 654 17.11 16.14 14.94
C LEU A 654 15.59 16.34 14.97
N GLY A 655 14.98 16.33 16.14
CA GLY A 655 13.60 16.77 16.36
C GLY A 655 13.45 18.27 16.56
N LEU A 656 14.46 18.92 17.18
CA LEU A 656 14.40 20.31 17.62
C LEU A 656 15.18 21.26 16.70
N ALA A 657 16.46 20.97 16.43
CA ALA A 657 17.33 21.89 15.69
C ALA A 657 16.79 22.25 14.30
N PRO A 658 16.27 21.31 13.48
CA PRO A 658 15.71 21.66 12.17
C PRO A 658 14.52 22.62 12.24
N LEU A 659 13.78 22.66 13.35
CA LEU A 659 12.55 23.44 13.47
C LEU A 659 12.71 24.74 14.26
N PHE A 660 13.71 24.81 15.16
CA PHE A 660 13.84 25.91 16.10
C PHE A 660 15.20 26.62 16.07
N SER A 661 16.18 26.13 15.30
CA SER A 661 17.37 26.92 14.99
C SER A 661 17.03 28.00 13.95
N ALA A 662 17.53 29.21 14.15
CA ALA A 662 17.38 30.30 13.19
C ALA A 662 18.19 30.08 11.91
N HIS A 663 19.19 29.19 11.93
CA HIS A 663 20.01 28.84 10.77
C HIS A 663 19.35 27.77 9.88
N SER A 664 18.28 27.13 10.35
CA SER A 664 17.59 26.07 9.61
C SER A 664 16.60 26.62 8.59
N ARG A 665 16.70 26.14 7.33
CA ARG A 665 15.68 26.41 6.30
C ARG A 665 14.34 25.74 6.58
N SER A 666 14.33 24.69 7.40
CA SER A 666 13.13 23.95 7.81
C SER A 666 12.39 24.60 8.97
N ASN A 667 12.97 25.62 9.61
CA ASN A 667 12.27 26.45 10.58
C ASN A 667 11.27 27.35 9.83
N LEU A 668 10.08 26.80 9.61
CA LEU A 668 8.99 27.52 8.97
C LEU A 668 8.35 28.52 9.92
N THR A 669 8.46 28.38 11.24
CA THR A 669 7.91 29.38 12.17
C THR A 669 8.70 30.70 12.21
N PHE A 670 9.93 30.69 11.70
CA PHE A 670 10.90 31.77 11.88
C PHE A 670 11.19 32.08 13.35
N TYR A 671 10.99 31.10 14.23
CA TYR A 671 11.34 31.23 15.64
C TYR A 671 12.83 31.52 15.77
N HIS A 672 13.16 32.48 16.63
CA HIS A 672 14.53 32.80 16.98
C HIS A 672 14.58 33.17 18.46
N ASP A 673 15.36 32.41 19.20
CA ASP A 673 15.64 32.66 20.61
C ASP A 673 17.12 32.34 20.86
N PRO A 674 17.96 33.36 21.11
CA PRO A 674 19.41 33.15 21.28
C PRO A 674 19.78 32.14 22.36
N VAL A 675 18.93 32.02 23.41
CA VAL A 675 19.17 31.06 24.50
C VAL A 675 18.92 29.63 24.01
N VAL A 676 17.86 29.41 23.24
CA VAL A 676 17.58 28.09 22.63
C VAL A 676 18.67 27.73 21.63
N GLU A 677 19.14 28.68 20.81
CA GLU A 677 20.23 28.44 19.87
C GLU A 677 21.51 27.98 20.60
N THR A 678 21.90 28.69 21.67
CA THR A 678 23.07 28.33 22.48
C THR A 678 22.93 26.93 23.09
N TRP A 679 21.75 26.57 23.62
CA TRP A 679 21.53 25.23 24.18
C TRP A 679 21.54 24.13 23.11
N LEU A 680 21.01 24.39 21.91
CA LEU A 680 21.09 23.46 20.78
C LEU A 680 22.55 23.21 20.36
N GLU A 681 23.39 24.24 20.35
CA GLU A 681 24.82 24.11 20.09
C GLU A 681 25.55 23.30 21.18
N GLN A 682 25.20 23.52 22.46
CA GLN A 682 25.80 22.77 23.58
C GLN A 682 25.45 21.27 23.54
N VAL A 683 24.22 20.93 23.16
CA VAL A 683 23.77 19.54 23.03
C VAL A 683 24.64 18.72 22.07
N LEU A 684 25.13 19.33 20.98
CA LEU A 684 25.93 18.66 19.96
C LEU A 684 27.17 17.96 20.54
N GLY A 685 27.90 18.65 21.42
CA GLY A 685 29.13 18.12 22.04
C GLY A 685 28.93 17.42 23.39
N CYS A 686 27.73 17.46 23.96
CA CYS A 686 27.46 16.95 25.31
C CYS A 686 27.34 15.41 25.31
N VAL A 687 28.46 14.69 25.47
CA VAL A 687 28.46 13.22 25.49
C VAL A 687 27.84 12.61 26.75
N ASN A 688 27.83 13.35 27.87
CA ASN A 688 27.17 12.92 29.10
C ASN A 688 25.64 12.89 28.90
N PRO A 689 24.98 11.73 28.99
CA PRO A 689 23.54 11.63 28.74
C PRO A 689 22.68 12.38 29.76
N VAL A 690 23.14 12.56 31.00
CA VAL A 690 22.38 13.26 32.05
C VAL A 690 22.36 14.76 31.78
N GLU A 691 23.55 15.36 31.61
CA GLU A 691 23.68 16.79 31.26
C GLU A 691 22.96 17.12 29.94
N ARG A 692 23.04 16.21 28.94
CA ARG A 692 22.34 16.38 27.67
C ARG A 692 20.82 16.36 27.84
N GLN A 693 20.28 15.51 28.72
CA GLN A 693 18.85 15.49 29.02
C GLN A 693 18.40 16.77 29.74
N GLU A 694 19.22 17.34 30.63
CA GLU A 694 18.94 18.61 31.29
C GLU A 694 18.83 19.76 30.27
N LEU A 695 19.75 19.83 29.31
CA LEU A 695 19.67 20.80 28.21
C LEU A 695 18.40 20.61 27.37
N TYR A 696 18.03 19.36 27.04
CA TYR A 696 16.79 19.09 26.31
C TYR A 696 15.54 19.52 27.09
N THR A 697 15.53 19.34 28.41
CA THR A 697 14.46 19.82 29.29
C THR A 697 14.35 21.34 29.24
N GLN A 698 15.45 22.05 29.40
CA GLN A 698 15.47 23.52 29.33
C GLN A 698 14.96 24.04 27.98
N ILE A 699 15.38 23.41 26.88
CA ILE A 699 14.92 23.77 25.52
C ILE A 699 13.41 23.55 25.39
N GLN A 700 12.91 22.37 25.73
CA GLN A 700 11.49 22.03 25.57
C GLN A 700 10.58 22.88 26.46
N GLU A 701 10.95 23.11 27.72
CA GLU A 701 10.21 23.99 28.63
C GLU A 701 10.17 25.43 28.10
N ARG A 702 11.31 25.92 27.59
CA ARG A 702 11.37 27.26 27.00
C ARG A 702 10.51 27.37 25.74
N LEU A 703 10.54 26.38 24.87
CA LEU A 703 9.68 26.34 23.69
C LEU A 703 8.20 26.29 24.08
N HIS A 704 7.83 25.49 25.09
CA HIS A 704 6.46 25.49 25.61
C HIS A 704 6.08 26.89 26.09
N MET A 705 6.86 27.50 26.97
CA MET A 705 6.59 28.86 27.49
C MET A 705 6.50 29.93 26.40
N GLN A 706 7.35 29.86 25.37
CA GLN A 706 7.36 30.79 24.24
C GLN A 706 6.24 30.51 23.23
N ALA A 707 5.61 29.34 23.26
CA ALA A 707 4.51 28.95 22.39
C ALA A 707 4.71 29.32 20.89
N PRO A 708 5.82 28.93 20.24
CA PRO A 708 5.99 29.15 18.80
C PRO A 708 5.00 28.33 17.96
N TRP A 709 4.36 27.33 18.59
CA TRP A 709 3.33 26.48 18.03
C TRP A 709 2.05 26.54 18.85
N ILE A 710 0.93 26.21 18.20
CA ILE A 710 -0.18 25.53 18.84
C ILE A 710 0.19 24.05 18.90
N PHE A 711 0.52 23.56 20.10
CA PHE A 711 0.86 22.16 20.32
C PHE A 711 -0.44 21.35 20.28
N LEU A 712 -0.64 20.47 19.30
CA LEU A 712 -1.88 19.71 19.18
C LEU A 712 -1.76 18.35 19.85
N TYR A 713 -1.12 17.38 19.19
CA TYR A 713 -1.07 16.01 19.67
C TYR A 713 0.04 15.19 19.01
N ALA A 714 0.49 14.13 19.68
CA ALA A 714 1.25 13.05 19.09
C ALA A 714 0.30 12.01 18.46
N GLN A 715 0.51 11.62 17.21
CA GLN A 715 -0.34 10.68 16.50
C GLN A 715 0.01 9.23 16.84
N ASN A 716 -0.97 8.33 16.92
CA ASN A 716 -0.72 6.89 17.00
C ASN A 716 -0.64 6.26 15.60
N GLN A 717 0.05 5.12 15.54
CA GLN A 717 0.01 4.18 14.42
C GLN A 717 -1.00 3.08 14.71
N THR A 718 -1.76 2.69 13.70
CA THR A 718 -2.83 1.69 13.80
C THR A 718 -2.54 0.50 12.91
N VAL A 719 -2.53 -0.68 13.52
CA VAL A 719 -2.30 -1.95 12.84
C VAL A 719 -3.38 -2.94 13.26
N GLY A 720 -4.17 -3.41 12.31
CA GLY A 720 -5.05 -4.54 12.52
C GLY A 720 -4.29 -5.84 12.30
N LEU A 721 -4.53 -6.84 13.13
CA LEU A 721 -3.95 -8.17 13.03
C LEU A 721 -4.99 -9.25 13.29
N SER A 722 -4.82 -10.40 12.64
CA SER A 722 -5.50 -11.62 13.05
C SER A 722 -5.11 -11.95 14.50
N GLN A 723 -6.07 -12.38 15.32
CA GLN A 723 -5.82 -12.83 16.69
C GLN A 723 -4.86 -14.02 16.76
N THR A 724 -4.72 -14.77 15.66
CA THR A 724 -3.76 -15.87 15.57
C THR A 724 -2.33 -15.40 15.33
N VAL A 725 -2.05 -14.10 15.25
CA VAL A 725 -0.71 -13.55 15.03
C VAL A 725 -0.24 -12.74 16.22
N SER A 726 1.01 -12.95 16.62
CA SER A 726 1.71 -12.18 17.65
C SER A 726 3.12 -11.80 17.19
N GLY A 727 3.85 -10.99 17.96
CA GLY A 727 5.23 -10.59 17.64
C GLY A 727 5.35 -9.54 16.53
N VAL A 728 4.25 -8.86 16.21
CA VAL A 728 4.26 -7.65 15.38
C VAL A 728 4.66 -6.47 16.25
N GLU A 729 5.75 -5.79 15.87
CA GLU A 729 6.33 -4.68 16.62
C GLU A 729 6.13 -3.38 15.86
N ILE A 730 5.47 -2.40 16.49
CA ILE A 730 5.28 -1.07 15.90
C ILE A 730 6.35 -0.15 16.47
N HIS A 731 7.31 0.26 15.64
CA HIS A 731 8.34 1.20 16.07
C HIS A 731 7.81 2.63 16.07
N PRO A 732 8.32 3.46 16.99
CA PRO A 732 7.86 4.83 17.14
C PRO A 732 8.32 5.72 15.96
N THR A 733 9.32 5.27 15.17
CA THR A 733 9.78 5.87 13.90
C THR A 733 8.89 5.56 12.69
N GLU A 734 7.66 5.10 12.91
CA GLU A 734 6.67 4.80 11.88
C GLU A 734 7.02 3.65 10.92
N VAL A 735 7.79 2.69 11.42
CA VAL A 735 8.05 1.41 10.75
C VAL A 735 7.48 0.26 11.56
N ILE A 736 7.05 -0.81 10.89
CA ILE A 736 6.43 -1.98 11.53
C ILE A 736 7.32 -3.18 11.24
N SER A 737 7.86 -3.77 12.30
CA SER A 737 8.68 -4.97 12.24
C SER A 737 7.79 -6.22 12.32
N PHE A 738 8.08 -7.16 11.42
CA PHE A 738 7.49 -8.49 11.37
C PHE A 738 8.54 -9.57 11.58
N ARG A 739 9.75 -9.20 12.01
CA ARG A 739 10.88 -10.13 12.16
C ARG A 739 10.54 -11.23 13.18
N GLN A 740 9.90 -10.86 14.29
CA GLN A 740 9.46 -11.76 15.37
C GLN A 740 8.01 -12.24 15.23
N ALA A 741 7.33 -11.90 14.13
CA ALA A 741 5.94 -12.25 13.94
C ALA A 741 5.78 -13.77 13.87
N ARG A 742 4.77 -14.31 14.55
CA ARG A 742 4.51 -15.76 14.62
C ARG A 742 3.02 -16.05 14.77
N ARG A 743 2.60 -17.25 14.32
CA ARG A 743 1.26 -17.77 14.60
C ARG A 743 1.18 -18.28 16.05
N ILE A 744 0.09 -17.99 16.73
CA ILE A 744 -0.26 -18.50 18.06
C ILE A 744 -1.57 -19.30 17.97
N HIS A 745 -1.70 -20.31 18.84
CA HIS A 745 -2.82 -21.24 18.88
C HIS A 745 -3.86 -20.84 19.91
#